data_AF-A0A1N7Q0I2-F1
#
_entry.id   AF-A0A1N7Q0I2-F1
#
_cell.length_a   1.000
_cell.length_b   1.000
_cell.length_c   1.000
_cell.angle_alpha   90.00
_cell.angle_beta   90.00
_cell.angle_gamma   90.00
#
_symmetry.space_group_name_H-M   'P 1'
#
loop_
_entity.id
_entity.type
_entity.pdbx_description
1 polymer ?
#
loop_
_entity_poly.entity_id
_entity_poly.type
_entity_poly.pdbx_seq_one_letter_code
_entity_poly.pdbx_strand_id
1 'polypeptide(L)'
;MFQQEDNLSSKGIDSSKKNVLDSLSDVNLDDVTNIPGPQKGYLKQAKNITDTGRQFLNQPLLPNDPTTLKEKVWSNQPTSKIFNAAGIPENAIAGINRVVKLDIFVDGKEIKYFKHFKLTQSAVKHHEFELTLAHDTLGAAENHNLEEAQNFLGKRITIVFKYKDVDNSPERNFVGVITEVGFSQEKGSLGNLVMTGYSPTILLDAAPHIQSFGGSKPISLNSIASEVIKEGLGADKFDFRVDSRYGNVPYSCQYEETHYNYLARMAEAYGEQFFYDGEVLHFGQLPPQEKPVVLTYGSNLTDVKIKMKAQHVNPTFYGYNSSKDEKFAGGKSKIDHKSDIAKRAYEISERTFQTPSLRVAPIKAVTFMDIDASQKGTAGSKASEVFVTSGNTTVPFLHPGCIADIEMRKADSSETSYFTKLMLIEVTHEVDARGYYDGSFQAIASDTGFIPRPEFVVPNAEPQFAKVMSNTDPLNQGRVQVQLDWQRGKDSTEFIRVMSPDAGSSDKVSKNRGFMSVPEVGDQVIVNFVHLHPDRPFVMGGMFHGKVGAGGGEGNNVMSFSGRSGAELKFHNGAGSMNLQDQGGANMHFDGAGNATTNAKTAHSVNAGSNSSINVGGKKNAPPQSLFNMDAAGNITLDGKTSITFQVGGNKIVIDKKGITGTVTNGNISFDATAGTFTIHSNGNMDIKTDADLAVDSKSSKINSSGPTNITGADVEINKG
;
A
#
# COMPACT_ATOMS: atom_id res chain seq x y z
N MET A 1 -18.85 -36.03 39.09
CA MET A 1 -19.35 -37.41 38.96
C MET A 1 -18.97 -37.89 37.57
N PHE A 2 -18.20 -38.98 37.52
CA PHE A 2 -17.91 -39.95 36.45
C PHE A 2 -18.52 -39.67 35.05
N GLN A 3 -17.82 -39.83 33.92
CA GLN A 3 -16.92 -40.93 33.58
C GLN A 3 -16.04 -40.60 32.35
N GLN A 4 -14.92 -41.31 32.28
CA GLN A 4 -13.79 -41.22 31.36
C GLN A 4 -13.93 -42.34 30.30
N GLU A 5 -13.60 -42.08 29.03
CA GLU A 5 -13.18 -43.13 28.10
C GLU A 5 -11.91 -42.68 27.37
N ASP A 6 -10.83 -43.41 27.68
CA ASP A 6 -9.53 -43.37 27.02
C ASP A 6 -9.60 -44.15 25.70
N ASN A 7 -8.95 -43.63 24.64
CA ASN A 7 -8.05 -44.41 23.76
C ASN A 7 -7.55 -43.54 22.60
N LEU A 8 -6.34 -42.99 22.73
CA LEU A 8 -5.53 -42.55 21.58
C LEU A 8 -4.17 -43.25 21.66
N SER A 9 -4.01 -44.29 20.84
CA SER A 9 -2.72 -44.91 20.58
C SER A 9 -1.88 -44.01 19.66
N SER A 10 -0.64 -43.79 20.06
CA SER A 10 0.43 -43.23 19.25
C SER A 10 0.68 -44.05 17.97
N LYS A 11 0.88 -43.36 16.84
CA LYS A 11 1.91 -43.65 15.82
C LYS A 11 1.84 -42.62 14.69
N GLY A 12 3.02 -42.13 14.31
CA GLY A 12 3.23 -41.13 13.27
C GLY A 12 2.80 -41.62 11.89
N ILE A 13 2.47 -40.66 11.02
CA ILE A 13 2.24 -40.90 9.60
C ILE A 13 3.42 -40.30 8.85
N ASP A 14 4.18 -41.22 8.26
CA ASP A 14 5.21 -41.01 7.26
C ASP A 14 4.59 -40.50 5.95
N SER A 15 5.40 -39.72 5.26
CA SER A 15 5.25 -39.17 3.94
C SER A 15 4.80 -40.17 2.87
N SER A 16 3.86 -39.73 2.04
CA SER A 16 3.54 -40.16 0.65
C SER A 16 2.05 -40.50 0.44
N LYS A 17 1.30 -39.56 -0.14
CA LYS A 17 0.23 -39.83 -1.13
C LYS A 17 -0.36 -38.53 -1.73
N LYS A 18 -0.16 -38.42 -3.04
CA LYS A 18 -0.93 -37.77 -4.12
C LYS A 18 -1.75 -36.52 -3.82
N ASN A 19 -1.37 -35.47 -4.53
CA ASN A 19 -2.01 -34.18 -4.65
C ASN A 19 -3.44 -34.33 -5.20
N VAL A 20 -4.44 -33.80 -4.49
CA VAL A 20 -5.87 -33.83 -4.90
C VAL A 20 -6.13 -33.01 -6.18
N LEU A 21 -5.16 -32.22 -6.63
CA LEU A 21 -5.21 -31.47 -7.88
C LEU A 21 -4.95 -32.29 -9.14
N ASP A 22 -4.26 -33.43 -9.06
CA ASP A 22 -3.97 -34.26 -10.26
C ASP A 22 -5.20 -35.05 -10.74
N SER A 23 -6.24 -35.18 -9.92
CA SER A 23 -7.49 -35.85 -10.30
C SER A 23 -8.49 -34.97 -11.05
N LEU A 24 -8.14 -33.72 -11.39
CA LEU A 24 -9.01 -32.77 -12.09
C LEU A 24 -8.56 -32.45 -13.52
N SER A 25 -7.49 -33.07 -14.01
CA SER A 25 -6.95 -32.81 -15.36
C SER A 25 -7.71 -33.49 -16.50
N ASP A 26 -8.59 -34.46 -16.22
CA ASP A 26 -9.17 -35.32 -17.26
C ASP A 26 -10.68 -35.11 -17.51
N VAL A 27 -11.28 -34.01 -17.04
CA VAL A 27 -12.69 -33.71 -17.33
C VAL A 27 -12.81 -32.61 -18.39
N ASN A 28 -13.03 -33.02 -19.64
CA ASN A 28 -13.44 -32.12 -20.71
C ASN A 28 -14.92 -31.76 -20.54
N LEU A 29 -15.20 -30.53 -20.07
CA LEU A 29 -16.54 -30.07 -19.69
C LEU A 29 -17.42 -29.57 -20.86
N ASP A 30 -16.93 -29.65 -22.10
CA ASP A 30 -17.68 -29.22 -23.28
C ASP A 30 -18.73 -30.26 -23.76
N ASP A 31 -18.77 -31.47 -23.16
CA ASP A 31 -19.71 -32.55 -23.54
C ASP A 31 -21.03 -32.59 -22.73
N VAL A 32 -21.30 -31.64 -21.82
CA VAL A 32 -22.52 -31.66 -21.00
C VAL A 32 -23.63 -30.79 -21.61
N THR A 33 -24.47 -31.40 -22.45
CA THR A 33 -25.48 -30.69 -23.28
C THR A 33 -26.89 -30.54 -22.69
N ASN A 34 -27.15 -30.83 -21.42
CA ASN A 34 -28.49 -30.57 -20.84
C ASN A 34 -28.46 -30.19 -19.35
N ILE A 35 -28.49 -28.89 -19.05
CA ILE A 35 -28.71 -28.35 -17.70
C ILE A 35 -29.65 -27.12 -17.75
N PRO A 36 -30.72 -27.04 -16.94
CA PRO A 36 -31.67 -25.91 -16.91
C PRO A 36 -31.05 -24.56 -16.48
N GLY A 37 -31.65 -23.46 -16.99
CA GLY A 37 -31.13 -22.09 -17.02
C GLY A 37 -30.51 -21.47 -15.74
N PRO A 38 -31.00 -21.73 -14.50
CA PRO A 38 -30.42 -21.13 -13.30
C PRO A 38 -29.00 -21.62 -12.98
N GLN A 39 -28.65 -22.84 -13.39
CA GLN A 39 -27.38 -23.49 -13.04
C GLN A 39 -26.23 -23.14 -14.01
N LYS A 40 -26.54 -22.68 -15.23
CA LYS A 40 -25.55 -22.14 -16.18
C LYS A 40 -24.86 -20.86 -15.67
N GLY A 41 -25.52 -20.07 -14.81
CA GLY A 41 -24.95 -18.88 -14.19
C GLY A 41 -23.81 -19.19 -13.23
N TYR A 42 -23.96 -20.24 -12.42
CA TYR A 42 -22.94 -20.69 -11.47
C TYR A 42 -21.73 -21.32 -12.16
N LEU A 43 -21.93 -22.04 -13.28
CA LEU A 43 -20.83 -22.56 -14.11
C LEU A 43 -20.04 -21.44 -14.81
N LYS A 44 -20.69 -20.36 -15.26
CA LYS A 44 -19.99 -19.16 -15.78
C LYS A 44 -19.22 -18.41 -14.70
N GLN A 45 -19.77 -18.29 -13.49
CA GLN A 45 -19.04 -17.73 -12.34
C GLN A 45 -17.85 -18.62 -11.94
N ALA A 46 -18.01 -19.95 -11.93
CA ALA A 46 -16.91 -20.89 -11.67
C ALA A 46 -15.84 -20.84 -12.78
N LYS A 47 -16.22 -20.76 -14.06
CA LYS A 47 -15.29 -20.55 -15.18
C LYS A 47 -14.54 -19.22 -15.01
N ASN A 48 -15.24 -18.13 -14.70
CA ASN A 48 -14.60 -16.84 -14.41
C ASN A 48 -13.67 -16.89 -13.19
N ILE A 49 -14.03 -17.57 -12.10
CA ILE A 49 -13.17 -17.69 -10.91
C ILE A 49 -11.94 -18.57 -11.20
N THR A 50 -12.08 -19.62 -12.01
CA THR A 50 -10.98 -20.51 -12.40
C THR A 50 -10.07 -19.88 -13.45
N ASP A 51 -10.63 -19.10 -14.38
CA ASP A 51 -9.90 -18.33 -15.39
C ASP A 51 -9.23 -17.09 -14.76
N THR A 52 -9.86 -16.44 -13.78
CA THR A 52 -9.24 -15.35 -12.98
C THR A 52 -8.15 -15.91 -12.07
N GLY A 53 -8.35 -17.09 -11.47
CA GLY A 53 -7.33 -17.80 -10.68
C GLY A 53 -6.14 -18.28 -11.53
N ARG A 54 -6.39 -18.76 -12.75
CA ARG A 54 -5.34 -19.07 -13.73
C ARG A 54 -4.67 -17.82 -14.29
N GLN A 55 -5.37 -16.72 -14.49
CA GLN A 55 -4.78 -15.43 -14.86
C GLN A 55 -3.96 -14.80 -13.72
N PHE A 56 -4.32 -15.03 -12.46
CA PHE A 56 -3.51 -14.59 -11.30
C PHE A 56 -2.24 -15.42 -11.11
N LEU A 57 -2.29 -16.72 -11.42
CA LEU A 57 -1.12 -17.62 -11.35
C LEU A 57 -0.26 -17.60 -12.63
N ASN A 58 -0.81 -17.18 -13.77
CA ASN A 58 -0.12 -17.02 -15.05
C ASN A 58 -0.06 -15.55 -15.52
N GLN A 59 -0.01 -14.57 -14.62
CA GLN A 59 0.55 -13.29 -15.05
C GLN A 59 2.01 -13.58 -15.43
N PRO A 60 2.42 -13.34 -16.68
CA PRO A 60 3.84 -13.35 -16.97
C PRO A 60 4.45 -12.32 -16.03
N LEU A 61 5.40 -12.74 -15.21
CA LEU A 61 6.41 -11.84 -14.69
C LEU A 61 6.86 -11.05 -15.91
N LEU A 62 6.55 -9.74 -15.96
CA LEU A 62 7.15 -8.88 -16.96
C LEU A 62 8.66 -9.19 -16.91
N PRO A 63 9.30 -9.49 -18.04
CA PRO A 63 10.71 -9.89 -18.03
C PRO A 63 11.49 -8.85 -17.24
N ASN A 64 12.14 -9.29 -16.17
CA ASN A 64 13.06 -8.45 -15.39
C ASN A 64 14.39 -8.38 -16.15
N ASP A 65 14.31 -8.10 -17.46
CA ASP A 65 15.46 -8.14 -18.33
C ASP A 65 16.40 -7.01 -17.93
N PRO A 66 17.68 -7.31 -17.67
CA PRO A 66 18.65 -6.30 -17.29
C PRO A 66 18.70 -5.26 -18.40
N THR A 67 18.40 -4.02 -18.03
CA THR A 67 18.41 -2.93 -19.00
C THR A 67 19.85 -2.44 -19.11
N THR A 68 20.49 -2.84 -20.21
CA THR A 68 21.82 -2.35 -20.59
C THR A 68 21.65 -1.49 -21.84
N LEU A 69 22.05 -0.23 -21.79
CA LEU A 69 22.12 0.63 -22.98
C LEU A 69 23.16 0.03 -23.94
N LYS A 70 22.69 -0.57 -25.04
CA LYS A 70 23.55 -1.24 -26.03
C LYS A 70 24.15 -0.29 -27.07
N GLU A 71 23.61 0.91 -27.22
CA GLU A 71 24.12 1.93 -28.14
C GLU A 71 24.69 3.11 -27.35
N LYS A 72 26.02 3.27 -27.39
CA LYS A 72 26.73 4.35 -26.71
C LYS A 72 26.78 5.58 -27.61
N VAL A 73 26.22 6.70 -27.16
CA VAL A 73 26.34 8.02 -27.86
C VAL A 73 27.79 8.53 -27.87
N TRP A 74 28.64 8.01 -26.97
CA TRP A 74 30.06 8.35 -26.82
C TRP A 74 31.00 7.44 -27.60
N SER A 75 30.51 6.71 -28.60
CA SER A 75 31.27 5.71 -29.37
C SER A 75 32.56 6.23 -30.03
N ASN A 76 32.71 7.55 -30.19
CA ASN A 76 33.92 8.20 -30.69
C ASN A 76 34.97 8.52 -29.61
N GLN A 77 34.70 8.24 -28.33
CA GLN A 77 35.63 8.46 -27.22
C GLN A 77 36.30 7.14 -26.80
N PRO A 78 37.56 7.17 -26.35
CA PRO A 78 38.26 5.97 -25.89
C PRO A 78 37.50 5.34 -24.71
N THR A 79 37.01 4.11 -24.89
CA THR A 79 36.39 3.31 -23.82
C THR A 79 37.41 2.37 -23.20
N SER A 80 37.38 2.18 -21.89
CA SER A 80 38.29 1.30 -21.16
C SER A 80 38.39 -0.10 -21.81
N LYS A 81 39.58 -0.52 -22.28
CA LYS A 81 39.84 -1.92 -22.65
C LYS A 81 39.84 -2.80 -21.40
N ILE A 82 38.93 -3.76 -21.34
CA ILE A 82 38.57 -4.57 -20.16
C ILE A 82 39.61 -5.68 -19.83
N PHE A 83 40.92 -5.41 -19.94
CA PHE A 83 41.97 -6.41 -19.70
C PHE A 83 43.08 -5.93 -18.74
N ASN A 84 42.77 -5.01 -17.82
CA ASN A 84 43.76 -4.42 -16.91
C ASN A 84 44.46 -5.46 -16.01
N ALA A 85 43.75 -6.47 -15.51
CA ALA A 85 44.34 -7.51 -14.66
C ALA A 85 45.45 -8.33 -15.35
N ALA A 86 45.41 -8.47 -16.68
CA ALA A 86 46.48 -9.13 -17.46
C ALA A 86 47.54 -8.12 -17.92
N GLY A 87 47.12 -6.93 -18.35
CA GLY A 87 48.04 -5.91 -18.86
C GLY A 87 48.91 -5.25 -17.79
N ILE A 88 48.48 -5.19 -16.52
CA ILE A 88 49.29 -4.61 -15.43
C ILE A 88 50.57 -5.43 -15.20
N PRO A 89 50.51 -6.77 -15.00
CA PRO A 89 51.71 -7.61 -14.91
C PRO A 89 52.61 -7.56 -16.14
N GLU A 90 52.05 -7.56 -17.35
CA GLU A 90 52.82 -7.50 -18.61
C GLU A 90 53.64 -6.22 -18.75
N ASN A 91 53.19 -5.15 -18.10
CA ASN A 91 53.85 -3.85 -18.10
C ASN A 91 54.65 -3.58 -16.82
N ALA A 92 54.67 -4.48 -15.84
CA ALA A 92 55.43 -4.30 -14.61
C ALA A 92 56.95 -4.39 -14.87
N ILE A 93 57.71 -3.41 -14.37
CA ILE A 93 59.18 -3.43 -14.41
C ILE A 93 59.68 -3.42 -12.96
N ALA A 94 60.46 -4.43 -12.58
CA ALA A 94 60.94 -4.56 -11.21
C ALA A 94 61.75 -3.31 -10.78
N GLY A 95 61.35 -2.72 -9.64
CA GLY A 95 62.00 -1.55 -9.06
C GLY A 95 61.70 -0.21 -9.73
N ILE A 96 60.83 -0.16 -10.75
CA ILE A 96 60.47 1.07 -11.46
C ILE A 96 58.96 1.30 -11.38
N ASN A 97 58.56 2.40 -10.75
CA ASN A 97 57.20 2.90 -10.86
C ASN A 97 57.02 3.59 -12.21
N ARG A 98 56.10 3.09 -13.03
CA ARG A 98 55.80 3.73 -14.31
C ARG A 98 55.13 5.08 -14.10
N VAL A 99 55.50 6.01 -14.95
CA VAL A 99 54.87 7.32 -15.05
C VAL A 99 53.49 7.14 -15.69
N VAL A 100 52.49 7.82 -15.13
CA VAL A 100 51.11 7.83 -15.61
C VAL A 100 50.91 9.01 -16.56
N LYS A 101 50.22 8.77 -17.67
CA LYS A 101 49.71 9.81 -18.57
C LYS A 101 48.19 9.86 -18.38
N LEU A 102 47.66 11.07 -18.25
CA LEU A 102 46.23 11.33 -18.29
C LEU A 102 45.87 11.90 -19.65
N ASP A 103 44.96 11.26 -20.39
CA ASP A 103 44.28 11.95 -21.48
C ASP A 103 42.98 12.55 -20.93
N ILE A 104 42.84 13.86 -21.05
CA ILE A 104 41.72 14.60 -20.47
C ILE A 104 40.90 15.18 -21.61
N PHE A 105 39.60 14.88 -21.63
CA PHE A 105 38.65 15.37 -22.62
C PHE A 105 37.50 16.07 -21.93
N VAL A 106 37.22 17.32 -22.30
CA VAL A 106 36.05 18.08 -21.84
C VAL A 106 35.13 18.31 -23.03
N ASP A 107 33.95 17.70 -23.00
CA ASP A 107 32.98 17.74 -24.12
C ASP A 107 33.61 17.35 -25.49
N GLY A 108 34.60 16.45 -25.47
CA GLY A 108 35.36 16.02 -26.64
C GLY A 108 36.58 16.88 -27.00
N LYS A 109 36.78 18.06 -26.40
CA LYS A 109 37.99 18.89 -26.53
C LYS A 109 39.11 18.30 -25.66
N GLU A 110 40.25 17.98 -26.27
CA GLU A 110 41.43 17.48 -25.56
C GLU A 110 42.14 18.60 -24.77
N ILE A 111 42.43 18.34 -23.50
CA ILE A 111 43.27 19.19 -22.64
C ILE A 111 44.67 18.60 -22.61
N LYS A 112 45.62 19.22 -23.33
CA LYS A 112 46.96 18.67 -23.57
C LYS A 112 47.88 18.67 -22.35
N TYR A 113 47.72 19.66 -21.46
CA TYR A 113 48.64 19.90 -20.35
C TYR A 113 47.86 20.17 -19.08
N PHE A 114 48.23 19.50 -17.99
CA PHE A 114 47.70 19.75 -16.65
C PHE A 114 48.86 19.90 -15.67
N LYS A 115 48.62 20.60 -14.55
CA LYS A 115 49.60 20.75 -13.46
C LYS A 115 49.43 19.64 -12.42
N HIS A 116 48.19 19.36 -12.06
CA HIS A 116 47.84 18.41 -11.01
C HIS A 116 46.41 17.91 -11.22
N PHE A 117 46.19 16.64 -10.93
CA PHE A 117 44.88 16.02 -10.94
C PHE A 117 44.69 15.18 -9.70
N LYS A 118 43.56 15.36 -9.02
CA LYS A 118 43.14 14.54 -7.89
C LYS A 118 41.74 14.01 -8.13
N LEU A 119 41.52 12.73 -7.84
CA LEU A 119 40.23 12.07 -7.92
C LEU A 119 40.02 11.23 -6.67
N THR A 120 38.93 11.47 -5.95
CA THR A 120 38.49 10.67 -4.81
C THR A 120 37.19 9.97 -5.17
N GLN A 121 37.22 8.64 -5.20
CA GLN A 121 36.10 7.77 -5.53
C GLN A 121 35.60 7.03 -4.30
N SER A 122 34.29 6.82 -4.19
CA SER A 122 33.64 6.15 -3.06
C SER A 122 32.44 5.35 -3.55
N ALA A 123 32.26 4.14 -3.03
CA ALA A 123 31.07 3.35 -3.25
C ALA A 123 29.82 3.92 -2.55
N VAL A 124 30.00 4.81 -1.58
CA VAL A 124 28.94 5.33 -0.69
C VAL A 124 28.58 6.78 -1.00
N LYS A 125 29.52 7.57 -1.53
CA LYS A 125 29.39 9.01 -1.78
C LYS A 125 29.59 9.35 -3.25
N HIS A 126 29.25 10.58 -3.63
CA HIS A 126 29.66 11.12 -4.93
C HIS A 126 31.19 11.11 -5.04
N HIS A 127 31.70 10.77 -6.22
CA HIS A 127 33.13 10.93 -6.49
C HIS A 127 33.41 12.42 -6.66
N GLU A 128 34.59 12.86 -6.26
CA GLU A 128 35.04 14.24 -6.34
C GLU A 128 36.34 14.29 -7.14
N PHE A 129 36.48 15.28 -8.02
CA PHE A 129 37.73 15.50 -8.73
C PHE A 129 38.13 16.98 -8.73
N GLU A 130 39.43 17.19 -8.82
CA GLU A 130 40.06 18.50 -8.97
C GLU A 130 41.12 18.41 -10.07
N LEU A 131 41.02 19.29 -11.05
CA LEU A 131 41.96 19.41 -12.16
C LEU A 131 42.53 20.83 -12.19
N THR A 132 43.82 20.94 -11.93
CA THR A 132 44.57 22.19 -11.98
C THR A 132 45.30 22.32 -13.31
N LEU A 133 45.05 23.39 -14.07
CA LEU A 133 45.72 23.73 -15.31
C LEU A 133 46.55 25.01 -15.17
N ALA A 134 47.50 25.21 -16.09
CA ALA A 134 48.19 26.49 -16.22
C ALA A 134 47.25 27.52 -16.87
N HIS A 135 47.47 28.80 -16.59
CA HIS A 135 46.68 29.91 -17.15
C HIS A 135 46.60 29.91 -18.70
N ASP A 136 47.59 29.35 -19.39
CA ASP A 136 47.74 29.34 -20.85
C ASP A 136 47.38 28.00 -21.50
N THR A 137 46.93 27.02 -20.72
CA THR A 137 46.64 25.65 -21.20
C THR A 137 45.59 25.61 -22.31
N LEU A 138 44.62 26.55 -22.33
CA LEU A 138 43.49 26.52 -23.26
C LEU A 138 43.81 27.15 -24.63
N GLY A 139 44.98 27.78 -24.78
CA GLY A 139 45.46 28.41 -26.01
C GLY A 139 45.72 29.91 -25.80
N ALA A 140 44.73 30.64 -25.27
CA ALA A 140 44.91 32.00 -24.77
C ALA A 140 45.23 31.98 -23.26
N ALA A 141 45.94 33.01 -22.79
CA ALA A 141 46.19 33.19 -21.37
C ALA A 141 44.89 33.62 -20.67
N GLU A 142 44.31 32.72 -19.90
CA GLU A 142 43.15 32.98 -19.05
C GLU A 142 43.57 33.79 -17.82
N ASN A 143 42.63 34.58 -17.30
CA ASN A 143 42.79 35.37 -16.10
C ASN A 143 41.54 35.23 -15.19
N HIS A 144 41.36 36.14 -14.24
CA HIS A 144 40.20 36.13 -13.33
C HIS A 144 38.83 36.22 -14.04
N ASN A 145 38.79 36.55 -15.32
CA ASN A 145 37.55 36.55 -16.11
C ASN A 145 37.16 35.16 -16.61
N LEU A 146 38.07 34.17 -16.67
CA LEU A 146 37.76 32.78 -17.07
C LEU A 146 37.03 32.65 -18.44
N GLU A 147 37.34 33.49 -19.43
CA GLU A 147 36.55 33.61 -20.66
C GLU A 147 36.37 32.29 -21.42
N GLU A 148 37.43 31.51 -21.62
CA GLU A 148 37.31 30.17 -22.22
C GLU A 148 36.83 29.14 -21.21
N ALA A 149 37.35 29.19 -19.97
CA ALA A 149 37.11 28.16 -18.96
C ALA A 149 35.64 28.10 -18.51
N GLN A 150 34.90 29.21 -18.56
CA GLN A 150 33.45 29.26 -18.30
C GLN A 150 32.65 28.27 -19.17
N ASN A 151 33.09 28.02 -20.41
CA ASN A 151 32.40 27.12 -21.34
C ASN A 151 32.45 25.65 -20.92
N PHE A 152 33.32 25.30 -19.96
CA PHE A 152 33.44 23.96 -19.40
C PHE A 152 32.52 23.71 -18.21
N LEU A 153 31.92 24.76 -17.62
CA LEU A 153 30.99 24.60 -16.52
C LEU A 153 29.76 23.78 -16.94
N GLY A 154 29.41 22.76 -16.16
CA GLY A 154 28.32 21.82 -16.43
C GLY A 154 28.61 20.80 -17.53
N LYS A 155 29.84 20.78 -18.09
CA LYS A 155 30.21 19.84 -19.15
C LYS A 155 30.72 18.51 -18.60
N ARG A 156 30.59 17.48 -19.44
CA ARG A 156 31.13 16.15 -19.18
C ARG A 156 32.65 16.15 -19.36
N ILE A 157 33.37 15.61 -18.39
CA ILE A 157 34.80 15.37 -18.45
C ILE A 157 35.07 13.86 -18.51
N THR A 158 36.05 13.46 -19.29
CA THR A 158 36.57 12.08 -19.36
C THR A 158 38.06 12.10 -19.13
N ILE A 159 38.53 11.27 -18.22
CA ILE A 159 39.92 11.17 -17.83
C ILE A 159 40.35 9.73 -18.02
N VAL A 160 41.31 9.51 -18.91
CA VAL A 160 41.84 8.19 -19.23
C VAL A 160 43.20 8.05 -18.55
N PHE A 161 43.27 7.16 -17.56
CA PHE A 161 44.52 6.76 -16.93
C PHE A 161 45.22 5.74 -17.82
N LYS A 162 46.49 5.97 -18.15
CA LYS A 162 47.35 5.01 -18.85
C LYS A 162 48.81 5.15 -18.42
N TYR A 163 49.63 4.14 -18.68
CA TYR A 163 51.07 4.28 -18.57
C TYR A 163 51.61 5.11 -19.74
N LYS A 164 52.55 6.00 -19.41
CA LYS A 164 53.22 6.86 -20.38
C LYS A 164 54.14 6.03 -21.29
N ASP A 165 54.11 6.32 -22.58
CA ASP A 165 54.98 5.74 -23.62
C ASP A 165 54.88 4.20 -23.73
N VAL A 166 53.66 3.65 -23.63
CA VAL A 166 53.35 2.23 -23.79
C VAL A 166 52.24 2.03 -24.81
N ASP A 167 52.52 1.35 -25.92
CA ASP A 167 51.56 1.15 -27.02
C ASP A 167 50.32 0.33 -26.61
N ASN A 168 50.50 -0.72 -25.80
CA ASN A 168 49.43 -1.56 -25.24
C ASN A 168 49.31 -1.36 -23.72
N SER A 169 49.17 -0.09 -23.30
CA SER A 169 48.93 0.21 -21.89
C SER A 169 47.57 -0.33 -21.42
N PRO A 170 47.46 -0.86 -20.19
CA PRO A 170 46.20 -0.89 -19.46
C PRO A 170 45.63 0.52 -19.36
N GLU A 171 44.31 0.63 -19.35
CA GLU A 171 43.63 1.92 -19.27
C GLU A 171 42.37 1.86 -18.41
N ARG A 172 42.09 2.94 -17.68
CA ARG A 172 40.84 3.10 -16.94
C ARG A 172 40.29 4.49 -17.14
N ASN A 173 39.01 4.56 -17.43
CA ASN A 173 38.29 5.81 -17.57
C ASN A 173 37.65 6.25 -16.26
N PHE A 174 37.67 7.55 -16.02
CA PHE A 174 36.75 8.24 -15.12
C PHE A 174 35.91 9.22 -15.92
N VAL A 175 34.59 9.20 -15.72
CA VAL A 175 33.63 10.14 -16.31
C VAL A 175 33.00 10.96 -15.18
N GLY A 176 33.03 12.28 -15.34
CA GLY A 176 32.49 13.22 -14.37
C GLY A 176 31.77 14.40 -15.01
N VAL A 177 31.30 15.30 -14.16
CA VAL A 177 30.66 16.56 -14.54
C VAL A 177 31.37 17.70 -13.82
N ILE A 178 31.82 18.69 -14.57
CA ILE A 178 32.45 19.89 -14.00
C ILE A 178 31.34 20.75 -13.38
N THR A 179 31.40 20.97 -12.06
CA THR A 179 30.42 21.79 -11.34
C THR A 179 30.94 23.15 -10.92
N GLU A 180 32.26 23.34 -10.95
CA GLU A 180 32.90 24.60 -10.64
C GLU A 180 34.13 24.81 -11.51
N VAL A 181 34.32 26.06 -11.93
CA VAL A 181 35.50 26.53 -12.65
C VAL A 181 35.98 27.79 -11.93
N GLY A 182 37.24 27.80 -11.54
CA GLY A 182 37.84 28.87 -10.75
C GLY A 182 39.22 29.29 -11.27
N PHE A 183 39.64 30.48 -10.86
CA PHE A 183 41.00 30.99 -11.06
C PHE A 183 41.69 31.10 -9.69
N SER A 184 42.84 30.43 -9.55
CA SER A 184 43.64 30.45 -8.33
C SER A 184 45.00 31.06 -8.61
N GLN A 185 45.40 32.08 -7.83
CA GLN A 185 46.69 32.75 -8.00
C GLN A 185 47.42 32.86 -6.67
N GLU A 186 48.55 32.15 -6.57
CA GLU A 186 49.47 32.28 -5.46
C GLU A 186 50.52 33.36 -5.72
N LYS A 187 51.18 33.83 -4.64
CA LYS A 187 52.09 35.00 -4.68
C LYS A 187 53.17 34.84 -5.77
N GLY A 188 53.09 35.69 -6.81
CA GLY A 188 54.05 35.73 -7.91
C GLY A 188 53.81 34.70 -9.03
N SER A 189 52.76 33.89 -8.94
CA SER A 189 52.34 32.97 -10.00
C SER A 189 51.53 33.71 -11.08
N LEU A 190 51.61 33.24 -12.32
CA LEU A 190 50.75 33.70 -13.44
C LEU A 190 49.29 33.24 -13.30
N GLY A 191 48.99 32.46 -12.26
CA GLY A 191 47.66 31.90 -12.00
C GLY A 191 47.48 30.48 -12.53
N ASN A 192 46.46 29.83 -12.01
CA ASN A 192 46.03 28.49 -12.33
C ASN A 192 44.53 28.50 -12.61
N LEU A 193 44.10 27.68 -13.56
CA LEU A 193 42.69 27.34 -13.70
C LEU A 193 42.43 26.10 -12.87
N VAL A 194 41.38 26.12 -12.05
CA VAL A 194 40.99 25.00 -11.22
C VAL A 194 39.58 24.60 -11.65
N MET A 195 39.43 23.38 -12.12
CA MET A 195 38.12 22.80 -12.42
C MET A 195 37.84 21.71 -11.40
N THR A 196 36.75 21.85 -10.66
CA THR A 196 36.29 20.82 -9.73
C THR A 196 34.92 20.31 -10.14
N GLY A 197 34.63 19.08 -9.74
CA GLY A 197 33.39 18.45 -10.10
C GLY A 197 33.20 17.11 -9.45
N TYR A 198 32.12 16.46 -9.87
CA TYR A 198 31.66 15.23 -9.25
C TYR A 198 31.41 14.13 -10.27
N SER A 199 31.19 12.90 -9.80
CA SER A 199 30.56 11.86 -10.61
C SER A 199 29.16 12.29 -11.09
N PRO A 200 28.63 11.72 -12.18
CA PRO A 200 27.31 12.05 -12.72
C PRO A 200 26.17 11.88 -11.71
N THR A 201 26.37 11.06 -10.67
CA THR A 201 25.43 10.89 -9.56
C THR A 201 25.05 12.21 -8.86
N ILE A 202 25.87 13.27 -8.93
CA ILE A 202 25.51 14.59 -8.40
C ILE A 202 24.28 15.19 -9.12
N LEU A 203 24.08 14.85 -10.39
CA LEU A 203 22.92 15.32 -11.16
C LEU A 203 21.62 14.68 -10.67
N LEU A 204 21.71 13.52 -10.01
CA LEU A 204 20.58 12.87 -9.34
C LEU A 204 20.31 13.47 -7.96
N ASP A 205 21.29 14.15 -7.36
CA ASP A 205 21.21 14.76 -6.03
C ASP A 205 21.00 16.29 -6.10
N ALA A 206 20.14 16.71 -7.03
CA ALA A 206 19.85 18.13 -7.27
C ALA A 206 18.77 18.65 -6.31
N ALA A 207 17.51 18.68 -6.74
CA ALA A 207 16.39 19.20 -5.96
C ALA A 207 15.44 18.08 -5.53
N PRO A 208 14.82 18.18 -4.34
CA PRO A 208 13.76 17.27 -3.93
C PRO A 208 12.61 17.22 -4.94
N HIS A 209 12.08 16.02 -5.18
CA HIS A 209 10.99 15.78 -6.10
C HIS A 209 9.90 14.91 -5.45
N ILE A 210 8.67 15.00 -5.98
CA ILE A 210 7.54 14.15 -5.59
C ILE A 210 7.00 13.45 -6.83
N GLN A 211 7.04 12.11 -6.82
CA GLN A 211 6.44 11.26 -7.85
C GLN A 211 6.11 9.87 -7.33
N SER A 212 5.30 9.12 -8.09
CA SER A 212 4.87 7.76 -7.74
C SER A 212 5.00 6.81 -8.90
N PHE A 213 5.28 5.56 -8.58
CA PHE A 213 5.38 4.46 -9.51
C PHE A 213 4.42 3.33 -9.13
N GLY A 214 3.78 2.73 -10.14
CA GLY A 214 2.83 1.64 -9.97
C GLY A 214 1.42 2.11 -9.54
N GLY A 215 0.87 1.47 -8.51
CA GLY A 215 -0.45 1.77 -7.95
C GLY A 215 -1.58 1.01 -8.62
N SER A 216 -2.07 1.50 -9.76
CA SER A 216 -3.13 0.81 -10.51
C SER A 216 -2.70 -0.58 -11.00
N LYS A 217 -1.42 -0.74 -11.30
CA LYS A 217 -0.76 -2.01 -11.62
C LYS A 217 0.63 -2.04 -10.96
N PRO A 218 1.12 -3.23 -10.55
CA PRO A 218 2.50 -3.37 -10.10
C PRO A 218 3.49 -2.99 -11.21
N ILE A 219 4.66 -2.50 -10.81
CA ILE A 219 5.76 -2.11 -11.69
C ILE A 219 7.06 -2.76 -11.20
N SER A 220 7.99 -3.09 -12.11
CA SER A 220 9.26 -3.70 -11.71
C SER A 220 10.19 -2.65 -11.11
N LEU A 221 11.00 -3.06 -10.11
CA LEU A 221 12.02 -2.19 -9.55
C LEU A 221 13.06 -1.77 -10.59
N ASN A 222 13.33 -2.63 -11.58
CA ASN A 222 14.18 -2.31 -12.73
C ASN A 222 13.64 -1.15 -13.57
N SER A 223 12.33 -1.14 -13.87
CA SER A 223 11.72 -0.05 -14.62
C SER A 223 11.76 1.25 -13.84
N ILE A 224 11.44 1.21 -12.53
CA ILE A 224 11.52 2.39 -11.66
C ILE A 224 12.93 2.97 -11.66
N ALA A 225 13.94 2.16 -11.33
CA ALA A 225 15.31 2.64 -11.24
C ALA A 225 15.81 3.20 -12.59
N SER A 226 15.47 2.52 -13.69
CA SER A 226 15.83 2.99 -15.04
C SER A 226 15.17 4.31 -15.40
N GLU A 227 13.89 4.50 -15.05
CA GLU A 227 13.15 5.74 -15.30
C GLU A 227 13.75 6.90 -14.51
N VAL A 228 13.92 6.74 -13.20
CA VAL A 228 14.50 7.75 -12.30
C VAL A 228 15.94 8.13 -12.70
N ILE A 229 16.77 7.15 -13.09
CA ILE A 229 18.13 7.44 -13.55
C ILE A 229 18.10 8.23 -14.86
N LYS A 230 17.21 7.89 -15.80
CA LYS A 230 17.08 8.60 -17.08
C LYS A 230 16.56 10.02 -16.92
N GLU A 231 15.67 10.27 -15.97
CA GLU A 231 15.16 11.61 -15.64
C GLU A 231 16.29 12.54 -15.21
N GLY A 232 17.17 12.10 -14.29
CA GLY A 232 18.23 12.94 -13.77
C GLY A 232 19.51 12.98 -14.61
N LEU A 233 19.94 11.84 -15.18
CA LEU A 233 21.16 11.78 -16.00
C LEU A 233 20.92 12.14 -17.47
N GLY A 234 19.68 12.01 -17.96
CA GLY A 234 19.36 12.06 -19.39
C GLY A 234 19.62 10.71 -20.07
N ALA A 235 18.73 10.32 -20.98
CA ALA A 235 18.67 8.96 -21.54
C ALA A 235 19.99 8.40 -22.10
N ASP A 236 20.83 9.27 -22.70
CA ASP A 236 22.04 8.84 -23.40
C ASP A 236 23.32 9.55 -22.94
N LYS A 237 23.26 10.30 -21.82
CA LYS A 237 24.40 11.13 -21.42
C LYS A 237 25.45 10.42 -20.55
N PHE A 238 25.02 9.44 -19.77
CA PHE A 238 25.90 8.73 -18.84
C PHE A 238 25.49 7.26 -18.81
N ASP A 239 26.48 6.38 -18.74
CA ASP A 239 26.24 4.94 -18.74
C ASP A 239 25.73 4.50 -17.36
N PHE A 240 24.70 3.66 -17.37
CA PHE A 240 24.17 3.04 -16.16
C PHE A 240 23.71 1.61 -16.44
N ARG A 241 23.63 0.81 -15.38
CA ARG A 241 23.21 -0.59 -15.40
C ARG A 241 22.19 -0.83 -14.30
N VAL A 242 21.03 -1.36 -14.69
CA VAL A 242 19.96 -1.74 -13.76
C VAL A 242 19.73 -3.25 -13.86
N ASP A 243 19.95 -3.95 -12.75
CA ASP A 243 19.82 -5.42 -12.65
C ASP A 243 19.40 -5.84 -11.23
N SER A 244 18.21 -5.43 -10.80
CA SER A 244 17.62 -5.77 -9.51
C SER A 244 17.28 -7.26 -9.42
N ARG A 245 17.59 -7.85 -8.26
CA ARG A 245 17.10 -9.19 -7.88
C ARG A 245 15.63 -9.17 -7.52
N TYR A 246 15.17 -8.08 -6.91
CA TYR A 246 13.79 -7.89 -6.51
C TYR A 246 12.87 -7.71 -7.72
N GLY A 247 11.62 -8.17 -7.57
CA GLY A 247 10.64 -8.18 -8.64
C GLY A 247 9.80 -6.90 -8.69
N ASN A 248 8.48 -7.09 -8.73
CA ASN A 248 7.53 -6.00 -8.84
C ASN A 248 7.15 -5.42 -7.48
N VAL A 249 6.96 -4.11 -7.43
CA VAL A 249 6.40 -3.38 -6.30
C VAL A 249 4.98 -2.95 -6.63
N PRO A 250 4.04 -3.01 -5.67
CA PRO A 250 2.65 -2.61 -5.91
C PRO A 250 2.52 -1.09 -6.07
N TYR A 251 3.25 -0.33 -5.25
CA TYR A 251 3.29 1.13 -5.24
C TYR A 251 4.58 1.58 -4.59
N SER A 252 5.25 2.56 -5.17
CA SER A 252 6.40 3.24 -4.55
C SER A 252 6.33 4.73 -4.83
N CYS A 253 6.75 5.54 -3.86
CA CYS A 253 6.67 6.98 -3.91
C CYS A 253 8.04 7.57 -3.57
N GLN A 254 8.53 8.44 -4.47
CA GLN A 254 9.59 9.39 -4.20
C GLN A 254 8.91 10.60 -3.55
N TYR A 255 9.11 10.83 -2.25
CA TYR A 255 8.41 11.89 -1.52
C TYR A 255 9.40 12.89 -0.93
N GLU A 256 9.41 14.11 -1.46
CA GLU A 256 10.28 15.22 -1.03
C GLU A 256 11.75 14.80 -0.90
N GLU A 257 12.22 14.03 -1.86
CA GLU A 257 13.59 13.51 -1.87
C GLU A 257 14.21 13.64 -3.27
N THR A 258 15.53 13.75 -3.35
CA THR A 258 16.26 13.77 -4.63
C THR A 258 16.21 12.37 -5.28
N HIS A 259 16.49 12.28 -6.58
CA HIS A 259 16.54 10.99 -7.26
C HIS A 259 17.64 10.10 -6.68
N TYR A 260 18.78 10.68 -6.29
CA TYR A 260 19.87 9.95 -5.63
C TYR A 260 19.41 9.38 -4.29
N ASN A 261 18.78 10.21 -3.44
CA ASN A 261 18.25 9.77 -2.15
C ASN A 261 17.22 8.63 -2.30
N TYR A 262 16.32 8.76 -3.28
CA TYR A 262 15.33 7.74 -3.60
C TYR A 262 15.97 6.42 -4.00
N LEU A 263 16.91 6.44 -4.96
CA LEU A 263 17.61 5.24 -5.43
C LEU A 263 18.45 4.60 -4.31
N ALA A 264 19.18 5.39 -3.53
CA ALA A 264 19.93 4.92 -2.37
C ALA A 264 19.02 4.26 -1.33
N ARG A 265 17.88 4.88 -1.02
CA ARG A 265 16.86 4.33 -0.13
C ARG A 265 16.26 3.04 -0.67
N MET A 266 15.89 2.99 -1.95
CA MET A 266 15.35 1.79 -2.59
C MET A 266 16.37 0.65 -2.61
N ALA A 267 17.63 0.95 -2.90
CA ALA A 267 18.68 -0.07 -2.89
C ALA A 267 18.83 -0.71 -1.51
N GLU A 268 18.98 0.09 -0.45
CA GLU A 268 19.03 -0.44 0.93
C GLU A 268 17.74 -1.17 1.31
N ALA A 269 16.57 -0.62 0.96
CA ALA A 269 15.30 -1.14 1.40
C ALA A 269 14.99 -2.52 0.79
N TYR A 270 15.41 -2.77 -0.44
CA TYR A 270 15.24 -4.06 -1.14
C TYR A 270 16.50 -4.95 -1.12
N GLY A 271 17.60 -4.50 -0.50
CA GLY A 271 18.87 -5.25 -0.41
C GLY A 271 19.66 -5.29 -1.72
N GLU A 272 19.44 -4.33 -2.59
CA GLU A 272 20.19 -4.11 -3.83
C GLU A 272 21.43 -3.24 -3.58
N GLN A 273 22.37 -3.24 -4.52
CA GLN A 273 23.59 -2.43 -4.46
C GLN A 273 23.41 -1.18 -5.33
N PHE A 274 23.92 -0.04 -4.87
CA PHE A 274 23.87 1.22 -5.60
C PHE A 274 25.20 1.96 -5.45
N PHE A 275 25.98 2.04 -6.52
CA PHE A 275 27.29 2.71 -6.52
C PHE A 275 27.73 3.09 -7.93
N TYR A 276 28.63 4.07 -8.02
CA TYR A 276 29.26 4.47 -9.28
C TYR A 276 30.67 3.87 -9.34
N ASP A 277 31.02 3.18 -10.43
CA ASP A 277 32.35 2.55 -10.56
C ASP A 277 33.42 3.50 -11.15
N GLY A 278 33.04 4.74 -11.49
CA GLY A 278 33.86 5.72 -12.19
C GLY A 278 33.50 5.90 -13.66
N GLU A 279 32.79 4.95 -14.26
CA GLU A 279 32.31 5.01 -15.65
C GLU A 279 30.80 4.73 -15.72
N VAL A 280 30.33 3.68 -15.03
CA VAL A 280 28.95 3.19 -15.04
C VAL A 280 28.31 3.29 -13.64
N LEU A 281 27.07 3.80 -13.58
CA LEU A 281 26.23 3.78 -12.39
C LEU A 281 25.50 2.44 -12.28
N HIS A 282 25.68 1.71 -11.18
CA HIS A 282 25.05 0.41 -10.97
C HIS A 282 23.91 0.52 -9.96
N PHE A 283 22.76 -0.08 -10.28
CA PHE A 283 21.66 -0.34 -9.36
C PHE A 283 21.23 -1.80 -9.48
N GLY A 284 21.21 -2.54 -8.37
CA GLY A 284 20.83 -3.96 -8.35
C GLY A 284 21.95 -4.88 -7.87
N GLN A 285 22.08 -6.04 -8.50
CA GLN A 285 23.15 -6.99 -8.21
C GLN A 285 24.52 -6.42 -8.61
N LEU A 286 25.56 -6.80 -7.86
CA LEU A 286 26.94 -6.50 -8.22
C LEU A 286 27.23 -6.97 -9.66
N PRO A 287 27.92 -6.16 -10.47
CA PRO A 287 28.29 -6.56 -11.82
C PRO A 287 29.17 -7.83 -11.79
N PRO A 288 29.20 -8.60 -12.90
CA PRO A 288 30.09 -9.75 -13.01
C PRO A 288 31.53 -9.37 -12.66
N GLN A 289 32.14 -10.13 -11.75
CA GLN A 289 33.47 -9.84 -11.24
C GLN A 289 34.54 -10.05 -12.32
N GLU A 290 35.39 -9.05 -12.51
CA GLU A 290 36.58 -9.16 -13.36
C GLU A 290 37.68 -10.01 -12.69
N LYS A 291 38.74 -10.33 -13.45
CA LYS A 291 39.93 -10.96 -12.87
C LYS A 291 40.56 -10.02 -11.82
N PRO A 292 40.95 -10.52 -10.64
CA PRO A 292 41.55 -9.69 -9.61
C PRO A 292 42.85 -9.03 -10.07
N VAL A 293 43.03 -7.75 -9.71
CA VAL A 293 44.31 -7.05 -9.84
C VAL A 293 45.24 -7.51 -8.72
N VAL A 294 46.47 -7.91 -9.05
CA VAL A 294 47.44 -8.37 -8.04
C VAL A 294 48.19 -7.16 -7.47
N LEU A 295 48.08 -6.99 -6.15
CA LEU A 295 48.77 -5.95 -5.38
C LEU A 295 49.77 -6.62 -4.44
N THR A 296 51.05 -6.41 -4.73
CA THR A 296 52.17 -7.07 -4.05
C THR A 296 52.89 -6.09 -3.12
N TYR A 297 52.89 -6.39 -1.83
CA TYR A 297 53.52 -5.56 -0.81
C TYR A 297 55.02 -5.37 -1.08
N GLY A 298 55.47 -4.12 -1.05
CA GLY A 298 56.86 -3.73 -1.35
C GLY A 298 57.18 -3.62 -2.84
N SER A 299 56.22 -3.90 -3.72
CA SER A 299 56.33 -3.67 -5.17
C SER A 299 55.42 -2.50 -5.60
N ASN A 300 54.11 -2.72 -5.63
CA ASN A 300 53.10 -1.74 -6.04
C ASN A 300 52.10 -1.42 -4.93
N LEU A 301 52.36 -1.91 -3.70
CA LEU A 301 51.54 -1.76 -2.51
C LEU A 301 52.44 -1.42 -1.31
N THR A 302 52.12 -0.36 -0.57
CA THR A 302 52.81 0.04 0.67
C THR A 302 51.80 0.47 1.74
N ASP A 303 52.28 0.70 2.97
CA ASP A 303 51.49 1.31 4.06
C ASP A 303 50.16 0.59 4.40
N VAL A 304 50.16 -0.73 4.24
CA VAL A 304 48.97 -1.57 4.44
C VAL A 304 48.52 -1.55 5.90
N LYS A 305 47.26 -1.21 6.13
CA LYS A 305 46.57 -1.20 7.42
C LYS A 305 45.36 -2.12 7.33
N ILE A 306 45.35 -3.16 8.17
CA ILE A 306 44.26 -4.13 8.27
C ILE A 306 43.51 -3.86 9.58
N LYS A 307 42.19 -3.69 9.51
CA LYS A 307 41.32 -3.36 10.64
C LYS A 307 40.17 -4.37 10.74
N MET A 308 39.95 -4.88 11.95
CA MET A 308 38.73 -5.60 12.30
C MET A 308 37.83 -4.67 13.12
N LYS A 309 36.54 -4.65 12.81
CA LYS A 309 35.53 -3.87 13.53
C LYS A 309 34.48 -4.81 14.10
N ALA A 310 34.20 -4.66 15.39
CA ALA A 310 33.04 -5.29 16.00
C ALA A 310 31.83 -4.35 15.85
N GLN A 311 30.71 -4.84 15.32
CA GLN A 311 29.50 -4.03 15.15
C GLN A 311 28.21 -4.85 15.21
N HIS A 312 27.05 -4.19 15.23
CA HIS A 312 25.77 -4.89 15.22
C HIS A 312 25.47 -5.41 13.81
N VAL A 313 25.48 -6.74 13.65
CA VAL A 313 25.31 -7.44 12.36
C VAL A 313 23.99 -8.20 12.24
N ASN A 314 23.14 -8.17 13.27
CA ASN A 314 21.92 -8.97 13.35
C ASN A 314 20.66 -8.11 13.55
N PRO A 315 20.35 -7.17 12.63
CA PRO A 315 19.07 -6.45 12.68
C PRO A 315 17.91 -7.40 12.42
N THR A 316 16.77 -7.20 13.09
CA THR A 316 15.53 -7.91 12.80
C THR A 316 14.44 -6.95 12.37
N PHE A 317 13.73 -7.31 11.30
CA PHE A 317 12.63 -6.50 10.76
C PHE A 317 11.27 -7.15 10.96
N TYR A 318 10.23 -6.33 11.08
CA TYR A 318 8.85 -6.79 11.03
C TYR A 318 8.03 -5.97 10.03
N GLY A 319 6.94 -6.57 9.57
CA GLY A 319 5.96 -5.95 8.69
C GLY A 319 4.57 -6.51 8.93
N TYR A 320 3.60 -5.94 8.22
CA TYR A 320 2.21 -6.33 8.33
C TYR A 320 1.52 -6.24 6.97
N ASN A 321 0.93 -7.34 6.53
CA ASN A 321 0.07 -7.38 5.36
C ASN A 321 -1.38 -7.25 5.81
N SER A 322 -1.95 -6.06 5.60
CA SER A 322 -3.33 -5.78 5.97
C SER A 322 -4.38 -6.49 5.11
N SER A 323 -4.03 -6.94 3.90
CA SER A 323 -4.95 -7.66 3.03
C SER A 323 -5.18 -9.10 3.49
N LYS A 324 -4.26 -9.68 4.25
CA LYS A 324 -4.36 -11.05 4.80
C LYS A 324 -4.47 -11.08 6.32
N ASP A 325 -4.33 -9.93 6.98
CA ASP A 325 -4.16 -9.81 8.44
C ASP A 325 -2.97 -10.65 8.96
N GLU A 326 -1.84 -10.57 8.24
CA GLU A 326 -0.65 -11.36 8.55
C GLU A 326 0.49 -10.45 9.03
N LYS A 327 1.07 -10.79 10.18
CA LYS A 327 2.31 -10.18 10.67
C LYS A 327 3.49 -10.98 10.15
N PHE A 328 4.49 -10.28 9.63
CA PHE A 328 5.76 -10.87 9.24
C PHE A 328 6.82 -10.43 10.23
N ALA A 329 7.68 -11.36 10.64
CA ALA A 329 8.86 -11.06 11.44
C ALA A 329 10.04 -11.80 10.79
N GLY A 330 11.11 -11.08 10.49
CA GLY A 330 12.31 -11.64 9.89
C GLY A 330 13.04 -12.56 10.87
N GLY A 331 13.73 -13.56 10.30
CA GLY A 331 14.58 -14.49 11.04
C GLY A 331 15.93 -13.87 11.42
N LYS A 332 16.97 -14.67 11.64
CA LYS A 332 18.35 -14.17 11.65
C LYS A 332 18.95 -14.37 10.26
N SER A 333 19.43 -13.29 9.64
CA SER A 333 20.10 -13.36 8.33
C SER A 333 21.59 -13.57 8.54
N LYS A 334 22.06 -14.81 8.45
CA LYS A 334 23.50 -15.09 8.53
C LYS A 334 24.18 -14.75 7.21
N ILE A 335 25.22 -13.92 7.27
CA ILE A 335 26.08 -13.59 6.13
C ILE A 335 27.30 -14.49 6.16
N ASP A 336 27.62 -15.10 5.01
CA ASP A 336 28.76 -15.99 4.90
C ASP A 336 30.01 -15.22 4.48
N HIS A 337 31.11 -15.50 5.17
CA HIS A 337 32.44 -14.94 4.89
C HIS A 337 33.40 -16.10 4.63
N LYS A 338 34.07 -16.07 3.49
CA LYS A 338 35.12 -17.02 3.10
C LYS A 338 36.47 -16.63 3.71
N SER A 339 36.76 -15.33 3.88
CA SER A 339 37.96 -14.86 4.56
C SER A 339 37.90 -15.20 6.06
N ASP A 340 38.88 -15.94 6.57
CA ASP A 340 38.93 -16.36 7.98
C ASP A 340 38.90 -15.18 8.95
N ILE A 341 39.59 -14.08 8.62
CA ILE A 341 39.64 -12.88 9.45
C ILE A 341 38.26 -12.18 9.46
N ALA A 342 37.63 -12.04 8.29
CA ALA A 342 36.31 -11.43 8.19
C ALA A 342 35.25 -12.28 8.91
N LYS A 343 35.28 -13.60 8.71
CA LYS A 343 34.43 -14.56 9.42
C LYS A 343 34.61 -14.46 10.94
N ARG A 344 35.86 -14.37 11.41
CA ARG A 344 36.13 -14.21 12.84
C ARG A 344 35.64 -12.87 13.38
N ALA A 345 35.81 -11.78 12.64
CA ALA A 345 35.27 -10.46 13.02
C ALA A 345 33.74 -10.47 13.09
N TYR A 346 33.08 -11.16 12.15
CA TYR A 346 31.63 -11.35 12.15
C TYR A 346 31.17 -12.16 13.37
N GLU A 347 31.78 -13.31 13.66
CA GLU A 347 31.44 -14.12 14.84
C GLU A 347 31.67 -13.38 16.18
N ILE A 348 32.73 -12.56 16.26
CA ILE A 348 32.97 -11.70 17.41
C ILE A 348 31.88 -10.63 17.51
N SER A 349 31.52 -9.99 16.39
CA SER A 349 30.43 -9.02 16.32
C SER A 349 29.12 -9.58 16.86
N GLU A 350 28.74 -10.80 16.47
CA GLU A 350 27.54 -11.50 16.97
C GLU A 350 27.59 -11.74 18.49
N ARG A 351 28.77 -12.04 19.04
CA ARG A 351 28.95 -12.30 20.48
C ARG A 351 29.04 -11.03 21.31
N THR A 352 29.58 -9.96 20.75
CA THR A 352 29.76 -8.66 21.42
C THR A 352 28.45 -7.87 21.46
N PHE A 353 27.73 -7.80 20.33
CA PHE A 353 26.52 -7.00 20.21
C PHE A 353 25.27 -7.89 20.29
N GLN A 354 24.86 -8.20 21.51
CA GLN A 354 23.71 -9.08 21.79
C GLN A 354 22.38 -8.33 21.94
N THR A 355 22.40 -7.00 22.01
CA THR A 355 21.19 -6.18 22.18
C THR A 355 20.22 -6.44 21.01
N PRO A 356 18.97 -6.85 21.29
CA PRO A 356 17.96 -7.02 20.25
C PRO A 356 17.70 -5.72 19.48
N SER A 357 17.56 -5.80 18.16
CA SER A 357 17.25 -4.65 17.30
C SER A 357 16.08 -5.00 16.40
N LEU A 358 14.86 -4.78 16.90
CA LEU A 358 13.63 -4.99 16.15
C LEU A 358 13.15 -3.66 15.57
N ARG A 359 12.99 -3.58 14.25
CA ARG A 359 12.54 -2.37 13.54
C ARG A 359 11.46 -2.70 12.53
N VAL A 360 10.65 -1.70 12.17
CA VAL A 360 9.75 -1.83 11.02
C VAL A 360 10.61 -1.93 9.76
N ALA A 361 10.29 -2.85 8.85
CA ALA A 361 10.98 -2.93 7.57
C ALA A 361 10.89 -1.59 6.81
N PRO A 362 11.93 -1.16 6.09
CA PRO A 362 11.95 0.07 5.30
C PRO A 362 11.14 -0.01 3.99
N ILE A 363 10.35 -1.07 3.80
CA ILE A 363 9.50 -1.30 2.63
C ILE A 363 8.08 -1.66 3.05
N LYS A 364 7.09 -1.47 2.16
CA LYS A 364 5.76 -2.06 2.35
C LYS A 364 5.81 -3.56 2.00
N ALA A 365 6.08 -4.40 3.00
CA ALA A 365 6.12 -5.84 2.81
C ALA A 365 4.73 -6.42 2.52
N VAL A 366 4.62 -7.14 1.41
CA VAL A 366 3.44 -7.93 1.00
C VAL A 366 3.62 -9.39 1.42
N THR A 367 4.86 -9.87 1.46
CA THR A 367 5.24 -11.24 1.78
C THR A 367 6.39 -11.29 2.78
N PHE A 368 6.62 -12.47 3.37
CA PHE A 368 7.79 -12.73 4.20
C PHE A 368 9.11 -12.54 3.44
N MET A 369 9.15 -12.84 2.14
CA MET A 369 10.36 -12.69 1.32
C MET A 369 10.83 -11.23 1.24
N ASP A 370 9.90 -10.27 1.30
CA ASP A 370 10.21 -8.85 1.30
C ASP A 370 10.98 -8.46 2.57
N ILE A 371 10.52 -8.97 3.72
CA ILE A 371 11.20 -8.74 5.01
C ILE A 371 12.58 -9.38 5.00
N ASP A 372 12.70 -10.61 4.53
CA ASP A 372 13.98 -11.33 4.47
C ASP A 372 14.99 -10.62 3.54
N ALA A 373 14.56 -10.17 2.36
CA ALA A 373 15.40 -9.43 1.42
C ALA A 373 15.94 -8.13 2.04
N SER A 374 15.05 -7.32 2.63
CA SER A 374 15.41 -6.07 3.29
C SER A 374 16.37 -6.30 4.46
N GLN A 375 16.08 -7.30 5.30
CA GLN A 375 16.90 -7.62 6.45
C GLN A 375 18.28 -8.15 6.04
N LYS A 376 18.33 -9.02 5.04
CA LYS A 376 19.58 -9.55 4.47
C LYS A 376 20.41 -8.43 3.83
N GLY A 377 19.77 -7.45 3.20
CA GLY A 377 20.42 -6.24 2.69
C GLY A 377 21.14 -5.47 3.79
N THR A 378 20.41 -5.03 4.81
CA THR A 378 21.00 -4.27 5.94
C THR A 378 22.04 -5.10 6.70
N ALA A 379 21.79 -6.38 6.95
CA ALA A 379 22.75 -7.27 7.60
C ALA A 379 24.00 -7.47 6.74
N GLY A 380 23.85 -7.66 5.43
CA GLY A 380 24.93 -7.81 4.46
C GLY A 380 25.83 -6.57 4.37
N SER A 381 25.23 -5.39 4.32
CA SER A 381 25.97 -4.13 4.33
C SER A 381 26.80 -3.96 5.60
N LYS A 382 26.21 -4.23 6.78
CA LYS A 382 26.95 -4.22 8.06
C LYS A 382 27.97 -5.35 8.18
N ALA A 383 27.70 -6.51 7.61
CA ALA A 383 28.67 -7.60 7.60
C ALA A 383 29.88 -7.25 6.73
N SER A 384 29.71 -6.52 5.62
CA SER A 384 30.80 -6.14 4.72
C SER A 384 31.87 -5.26 5.40
N GLU A 385 31.47 -4.46 6.40
CA GLU A 385 32.35 -3.49 7.07
C GLU A 385 33.11 -4.06 8.29
N VAL A 386 32.94 -5.34 8.64
CA VAL A 386 33.61 -5.96 9.82
C VAL A 386 35.11 -6.14 9.61
N PHE A 387 35.55 -6.14 8.34
CA PHE A 387 36.94 -6.28 7.94
C PHE A 387 37.26 -5.26 6.86
N VAL A 388 38.14 -4.32 7.19
CA VAL A 388 38.53 -3.21 6.31
C VAL A 388 40.03 -3.20 6.17
N THR A 389 40.51 -3.19 4.93
CA THR A 389 41.93 -3.05 4.61
C THR A 389 42.13 -1.77 3.82
N SER A 390 43.21 -1.04 4.11
CA SER A 390 43.60 0.17 3.41
C SER A 390 45.10 0.16 3.14
N GLY A 391 45.55 0.89 2.13
CA GLY A 391 46.97 1.00 1.81
C GLY A 391 47.23 2.00 0.70
N ASN A 392 48.52 2.23 0.43
CA ASN A 392 48.98 3.05 -0.68
C ASN A 392 49.37 2.15 -1.85
N THR A 393 49.17 2.62 -3.08
CA THR A 393 49.44 1.85 -4.29
C THR A 393 49.96 2.72 -5.41
N THR A 394 50.78 2.12 -6.27
CA THR A 394 51.27 2.75 -7.51
C THR A 394 50.48 2.29 -8.73
N VAL A 395 49.41 1.51 -8.56
CA VAL A 395 48.51 1.06 -9.63
C VAL A 395 47.39 2.10 -9.86
N PRO A 396 47.33 2.77 -11.03
CA PRO A 396 46.39 3.86 -11.29
C PRO A 396 45.01 3.42 -11.82
N PHE A 397 44.74 2.11 -11.83
CA PHE A 397 43.54 1.54 -12.47
C PHE A 397 42.50 0.99 -11.48
N LEU A 398 42.74 1.14 -10.17
CA LEU A 398 41.78 0.71 -9.15
C LEU A 398 40.56 1.63 -9.14
N HIS A 399 39.39 1.10 -8.80
CA HIS A 399 38.14 1.86 -8.71
C HIS A 399 37.13 1.16 -7.79
N PRO A 400 36.10 1.85 -7.28
CA PRO A 400 35.05 1.19 -6.49
C PRO A 400 34.40 0.02 -7.24
N GLY A 401 34.22 -1.10 -6.54
CA GLY A 401 33.69 -2.35 -7.08
C GLY A 401 34.73 -3.26 -7.75
N CYS A 402 35.94 -2.78 -8.04
CA CYS A 402 37.00 -3.64 -8.57
C CYS A 402 37.53 -4.59 -7.48
N ILE A 403 38.15 -5.69 -7.91
CA ILE A 403 38.67 -6.73 -7.01
C ILE A 403 40.18 -6.80 -7.12
N ALA A 404 40.84 -6.95 -5.98
CA ALA A 404 42.28 -7.11 -5.91
C ALA A 404 42.67 -8.30 -5.02
N ASP A 405 43.66 -9.05 -5.48
CA ASP A 405 44.36 -10.05 -4.66
C ASP A 405 45.55 -9.36 -3.99
N ILE A 406 45.59 -9.38 -2.66
CA ILE A 406 46.69 -8.81 -1.88
C ILE A 406 47.72 -9.90 -1.62
N GLU A 407 48.98 -9.63 -1.92
CA GLU A 407 50.11 -10.45 -1.52
C GLU A 407 50.95 -9.72 -0.47
N MET A 408 51.11 -10.35 0.69
CA MET A 408 51.88 -9.80 1.80
C MET A 408 53.21 -10.51 1.93
N ARG A 409 54.23 -9.80 2.44
CA ARG A 409 55.55 -10.38 2.69
C ARG A 409 55.47 -11.49 3.75
N LYS A 410 56.14 -12.62 3.50
CA LYS A 410 56.31 -13.70 4.48
C LYS A 410 57.19 -13.23 5.64
N ALA A 411 56.91 -13.65 6.87
CA ALA A 411 57.65 -13.20 8.06
C ALA A 411 59.16 -13.49 7.97
N ASP A 412 59.53 -14.65 7.42
CA ASP A 412 60.90 -15.16 7.42
C ASP A 412 61.60 -15.05 6.05
N SER A 413 61.01 -14.32 5.09
CA SER A 413 61.52 -14.25 3.71
C SER A 413 61.29 -12.87 3.07
N SER A 414 62.01 -12.59 1.99
CA SER A 414 61.73 -11.46 1.09
C SER A 414 60.60 -11.75 0.11
N GLU A 415 60.13 -13.00 0.04
CA GLU A 415 59.00 -13.40 -0.82
C GLU A 415 57.66 -12.92 -0.27
N THR A 416 56.72 -12.68 -1.16
CA THR A 416 55.31 -12.45 -0.84
C THR A 416 54.51 -13.75 -0.98
N SER A 417 53.36 -13.79 -0.31
CA SER A 417 52.36 -14.84 -0.46
C SER A 417 50.97 -14.24 -0.45
N TYR A 418 50.04 -14.89 -1.16
CA TYR A 418 48.63 -14.53 -1.13
C TYR A 418 48.12 -14.38 0.30
N PHE A 419 47.49 -13.24 0.57
CA PHE A 419 46.88 -12.93 1.85
C PHE A 419 45.36 -13.05 1.77
N THR A 420 44.72 -12.21 0.95
CA THR A 420 43.25 -12.22 0.83
C THR A 420 42.79 -11.49 -0.43
N LYS A 421 41.54 -11.74 -0.80
CA LYS A 421 40.86 -11.10 -1.93
C LYS A 421 39.93 -10.01 -1.42
N LEU A 422 40.09 -8.82 -1.95
CA LEU A 422 39.41 -7.62 -1.49
C LEU A 422 38.61 -6.96 -2.61
N MET A 423 37.54 -6.27 -2.25
CA MET A 423 36.77 -5.38 -3.11
C MET A 423 37.01 -3.94 -2.70
N LEU A 424 37.42 -3.11 -3.65
CA LEU A 424 37.70 -1.70 -3.45
C LEU A 424 36.38 -0.95 -3.21
N ILE A 425 36.33 -0.13 -2.16
CA ILE A 425 35.17 0.71 -1.83
C ILE A 425 35.50 2.19 -1.86
N GLU A 426 36.76 2.58 -1.65
CA GLU A 426 37.23 3.95 -1.82
C GLU A 426 38.61 3.91 -2.46
N VAL A 427 38.85 4.85 -3.39
CA VAL A 427 40.15 4.99 -4.05
C VAL A 427 40.43 6.48 -4.25
N THR A 428 41.62 6.94 -3.89
CA THR A 428 42.11 8.28 -4.22
C THR A 428 43.28 8.17 -5.17
N HIS A 429 43.23 8.94 -6.24
CA HIS A 429 44.25 9.04 -7.27
C HIS A 429 44.80 10.46 -7.26
N GLU A 430 46.11 10.60 -7.24
CA GLU A 430 46.78 11.89 -7.38
C GLU A 430 47.88 11.77 -8.44
N VAL A 431 47.84 12.64 -9.45
CA VAL A 431 48.81 12.66 -10.56
C VAL A 431 49.33 14.07 -10.78
N ASP A 432 50.65 14.23 -10.86
CA ASP A 432 51.28 15.51 -11.18
C ASP A 432 51.58 15.69 -12.67
N ALA A 433 52.03 16.88 -13.07
CA ALA A 433 52.40 17.20 -14.45
C ALA A 433 53.51 16.32 -15.05
N ARG A 434 54.35 15.71 -14.21
CA ARG A 434 55.42 14.80 -14.64
C ARG A 434 54.89 13.38 -14.84
N GLY A 435 53.71 13.09 -14.30
CA GLY A 435 53.03 11.80 -14.31
C GLY A 435 53.38 10.91 -13.12
N TYR A 436 53.94 11.47 -12.03
CA TYR A 436 54.06 10.74 -10.78
C TYR A 436 52.67 10.49 -10.22
N TYR A 437 52.39 9.23 -9.87
CA TYR A 437 51.12 8.80 -9.33
C TYR A 437 51.28 8.39 -7.88
N ASP A 438 50.40 8.90 -7.01
CA ASP A 438 50.19 8.42 -5.66
C ASP A 438 48.73 7.99 -5.50
N GLY A 439 48.54 6.74 -5.11
CA GLY A 439 47.24 6.12 -4.95
C GLY A 439 47.04 5.67 -3.51
N SER A 440 45.83 5.82 -2.99
CA SER A 440 45.43 5.17 -1.74
C SER A 440 44.06 4.54 -1.89
N PHE A 441 43.79 3.49 -1.12
CA PHE A 441 42.51 2.79 -1.20
C PHE A 441 42.01 2.30 0.15
N GLN A 442 40.71 2.04 0.20
CA GLN A 442 40.03 1.28 1.25
C GLN A 442 39.21 0.17 0.60
N ALA A 443 39.22 -1.00 1.22
CA ALA A 443 38.63 -2.21 0.67
C ALA A 443 38.04 -3.10 1.76
N ILE A 444 37.07 -3.92 1.36
CA ILE A 444 36.38 -4.91 2.18
C ILE A 444 36.62 -6.32 1.63
N ALA A 445 36.21 -7.36 2.35
CA ALA A 445 36.24 -8.71 1.79
C ALA A 445 35.28 -8.81 0.59
N SER A 446 35.74 -9.40 -0.52
CA SER A 446 34.98 -9.44 -1.79
C SER A 446 33.90 -10.54 -1.85
N ASP A 447 33.73 -11.31 -0.79
CA ASP A 447 33.08 -12.62 -0.77
C ASP A 447 31.64 -12.60 -0.25
N THR A 448 31.22 -11.51 0.40
CA THR A 448 29.87 -11.35 0.96
C THR A 448 28.81 -11.08 -0.11
N GLY A 449 29.21 -10.48 -1.23
CA GLY A 449 28.29 -10.00 -2.28
C GLY A 449 27.55 -8.71 -1.92
N PHE A 450 28.00 -7.99 -0.87
CA PHE A 450 27.44 -6.72 -0.42
C PHE A 450 28.51 -5.65 -0.33
N ILE A 451 28.12 -4.40 -0.59
CA ILE A 451 28.93 -3.20 -0.36
C ILE A 451 28.34 -2.38 0.81
N PRO A 452 29.12 -1.43 1.37
CA PRO A 452 28.61 -0.51 2.37
C PRO A 452 27.43 0.31 1.83
N ARG A 453 26.49 0.60 2.73
CA ARG A 453 25.24 1.28 2.41
C ARG A 453 25.52 2.73 1.95
N PRO A 454 24.90 3.19 0.85
CA PRO A 454 24.93 4.60 0.44
C PRO A 454 24.33 5.57 1.46
N GLU A 455 24.77 6.83 1.47
CA GLU A 455 24.19 7.85 2.32
C GLU A 455 22.81 8.29 1.82
N PHE A 456 21.79 8.25 2.69
CA PHE A 456 20.44 8.74 2.40
C PHE A 456 19.65 9.07 3.67
N VAL A 457 18.65 9.93 3.51
CA VAL A 457 17.67 10.32 4.52
C VAL A 457 16.33 9.64 4.22
N VAL A 458 15.65 9.15 5.27
CA VAL A 458 14.32 8.57 5.11
C VAL A 458 13.28 9.70 5.06
N PRO A 459 12.46 9.79 4.00
CA PRO A 459 11.42 10.81 3.93
C PRO A 459 10.27 10.52 4.90
N ASN A 460 9.67 11.59 5.44
CA ASN A 460 8.48 11.52 6.28
C ASN A 460 7.29 12.10 5.52
N ALA A 461 6.33 11.25 5.18
CA ALA A 461 5.12 11.67 4.47
C ALA A 461 4.08 12.24 5.42
N GLU A 462 3.69 13.49 5.18
CA GLU A 462 2.64 14.19 5.92
C GLU A 462 1.24 13.88 5.35
N PRO A 463 0.14 14.11 6.08
CA PRO A 463 -1.20 13.95 5.54
C PRO A 463 -1.45 14.80 4.29
N GLN A 464 -2.06 14.22 3.26
CA GLN A 464 -2.29 14.85 1.96
C GLN A 464 -3.77 14.75 1.56
N PHE A 465 -4.25 15.69 0.75
CA PHE A 465 -5.54 15.54 0.08
C PHE A 465 -5.42 14.60 -1.11
N ALA A 466 -6.51 13.88 -1.37
CA ALA A 466 -6.64 13.04 -2.54
C ALA A 466 -8.09 13.00 -3.03
N LYS A 467 -8.26 12.62 -4.29
CA LYS A 467 -9.55 12.35 -4.90
C LYS A 467 -9.74 10.84 -5.07
N VAL A 468 -10.91 10.33 -4.73
CA VAL A 468 -11.26 8.91 -4.94
C VAL A 468 -11.44 8.66 -6.44
N MET A 469 -10.65 7.73 -6.98
CA MET A 469 -10.67 7.35 -8.40
C MET A 469 -11.45 6.05 -8.63
N SER A 470 -11.43 5.13 -7.67
CA SER A 470 -12.19 3.88 -7.74
C SER A 470 -12.48 3.34 -6.34
N ASN A 471 -13.70 2.85 -6.13
CA ASN A 471 -14.11 2.10 -4.96
C ASN A 471 -14.47 0.63 -5.29
N THR A 472 -14.15 0.18 -6.51
CA THR A 472 -14.38 -1.21 -6.96
C THR A 472 -13.20 -2.09 -6.56
N ASP A 473 -13.06 -2.35 -5.25
CA ASP A 473 -11.98 -3.18 -4.70
C ASP A 473 -12.07 -4.64 -5.19
N PRO A 474 -11.08 -5.14 -5.96
CA PRO A 474 -11.09 -6.52 -6.47
C PRO A 474 -11.11 -7.59 -5.38
N LEU A 475 -10.62 -7.27 -4.16
CA LEU A 475 -10.61 -8.19 -3.03
C LEU A 475 -11.80 -8.01 -2.09
N ASN A 476 -12.69 -7.05 -2.38
CA ASN A 476 -13.87 -6.75 -1.58
C ASN A 476 -13.55 -6.51 -0.08
N GLN A 477 -12.55 -5.66 0.18
CA GLN A 477 -12.07 -5.33 1.53
C GLN A 477 -12.41 -3.88 1.95
N GLY A 478 -13.24 -3.17 1.17
CA GLY A 478 -13.62 -1.78 1.45
C GLY A 478 -12.49 -0.78 1.22
N ARG A 479 -11.51 -1.13 0.38
CA ARG A 479 -10.40 -0.24 -0.02
C ARG A 479 -10.82 0.65 -1.18
N VAL A 480 -10.10 1.75 -1.36
CA VAL A 480 -10.29 2.67 -2.49
C VAL A 480 -8.96 2.96 -3.16
N GLN A 481 -8.98 3.25 -4.46
CA GLN A 481 -7.87 3.90 -5.16
C GLN A 481 -8.10 5.40 -5.14
N VAL A 482 -7.05 6.15 -4.84
CA VAL A 482 -7.09 7.61 -4.80
C VAL A 482 -5.98 8.20 -5.66
N GLN A 483 -6.18 9.42 -6.13
CA GLN A 483 -5.17 10.23 -6.80
C GLN A 483 -4.83 11.38 -5.86
N LEU A 484 -3.58 11.44 -5.42
CA LEU A 484 -3.04 12.54 -4.62
C LEU A 484 -2.93 13.81 -5.48
N ASP A 485 -3.01 14.99 -4.89
CA ASP A 485 -3.07 16.26 -5.65
C ASP A 485 -1.87 16.51 -6.58
N TRP A 486 -0.70 15.97 -6.24
CA TRP A 486 0.51 16.07 -7.05
C TRP A 486 0.61 15.02 -8.17
N GLN A 487 -0.17 13.93 -8.09
CA GLN A 487 -0.24 12.92 -9.15
C GLN A 487 -1.01 13.47 -10.37
N ARG A 488 -0.61 13.06 -11.57
CA ARG A 488 -1.19 13.54 -12.83
C ARG A 488 -1.75 12.40 -13.68
N GLY A 489 -2.63 12.74 -14.61
CA GLY A 489 -3.13 11.79 -15.61
C GLY A 489 -3.81 10.57 -14.99
N LYS A 490 -3.26 9.38 -15.25
CA LYS A 490 -3.80 8.10 -14.79
C LYS A 490 -3.13 7.56 -13.53
N ASP A 491 -2.20 8.32 -12.96
CA ASP A 491 -1.46 7.90 -11.77
C ASP A 491 -2.37 7.92 -10.57
N SER A 492 -2.30 6.86 -9.77
CA SER A 492 -3.11 6.69 -8.57
C SER A 492 -2.35 5.81 -7.58
N THR A 493 -2.79 5.78 -6.33
CA THR A 493 -2.37 4.75 -5.40
C THR A 493 -2.86 3.37 -5.87
N GLU A 494 -2.32 2.32 -5.24
CA GLU A 494 -3.01 1.03 -5.20
C GLU A 494 -4.32 1.12 -4.38
N PHE A 495 -5.07 0.03 -4.27
CA PHE A 495 -6.22 -0.03 -3.36
C PHE A 495 -5.75 0.08 -1.90
N ILE A 496 -6.02 1.23 -1.28
CA ILE A 496 -5.60 1.58 0.07
C ILE A 496 -6.77 1.50 1.06
N ARG A 497 -6.45 1.19 2.32
CA ARG A 497 -7.47 1.02 3.37
C ARG A 497 -8.16 2.35 3.68
N VAL A 498 -9.43 2.24 4.08
CA VAL A 498 -10.21 3.35 4.63
C VAL A 498 -10.32 3.18 6.14
N MET A 499 -9.95 4.20 6.90
CA MET A 499 -10.15 4.28 8.33
C MET A 499 -11.64 4.50 8.62
N SER A 500 -12.17 3.73 9.57
CA SER A 500 -13.53 3.89 10.07
C SER A 500 -13.50 4.24 11.56
N PRO A 501 -14.45 5.05 12.07
CA PRO A 501 -14.60 5.32 13.51
C PRO A 501 -14.73 4.06 14.36
N ASP A 502 -15.35 2.99 13.83
CA ASP A 502 -15.46 1.70 14.47
C ASP A 502 -15.46 0.59 13.41
N ALA A 503 -14.51 -0.35 13.48
CA ALA A 503 -14.35 -1.44 12.52
C ALA A 503 -13.93 -2.74 13.21
N GLY A 504 -14.53 -3.87 12.80
CA GLY A 504 -14.15 -5.19 13.32
C GLY A 504 -15.12 -6.30 12.93
N SER A 505 -15.16 -7.33 13.77
CA SER A 505 -15.96 -8.55 13.58
C SER A 505 -16.46 -9.09 14.93
N SER A 506 -17.39 -10.05 14.90
CA SER A 506 -17.86 -10.84 16.04
C SER A 506 -18.44 -12.18 15.57
N ASP A 507 -18.77 -13.07 16.50
CA ASP A 507 -19.41 -14.37 16.19
C ASP A 507 -20.74 -14.22 15.42
N LYS A 508 -21.41 -13.07 15.54
CA LYS A 508 -22.68 -12.77 14.85
C LYS A 508 -22.50 -11.96 13.56
N VAL A 509 -21.39 -11.22 13.44
CA VAL A 509 -21.12 -10.32 12.31
C VAL A 509 -19.66 -10.48 11.91
N SER A 510 -19.40 -11.36 10.94
CA SER A 510 -18.03 -11.75 10.55
C SER A 510 -17.27 -10.67 9.76
N LYS A 511 -17.99 -9.75 9.08
CA LYS A 511 -17.43 -8.63 8.31
C LYS A 511 -18.30 -7.38 8.48
N ASN A 512 -17.69 -6.19 8.34
CA ASN A 512 -18.36 -4.89 8.41
C ASN A 512 -19.15 -4.63 9.70
N ARG A 513 -18.72 -5.19 10.83
CA ARG A 513 -19.25 -4.77 12.13
C ARG A 513 -18.67 -3.39 12.46
N GLY A 514 -19.55 -2.45 12.81
CA GLY A 514 -19.19 -1.06 13.15
C GLY A 514 -19.74 -0.08 12.12
N PHE A 515 -19.03 1.04 11.93
CA PHE A 515 -19.40 2.05 10.93
C PHE A 515 -18.83 1.67 9.56
N MET A 516 -19.69 1.37 8.61
CA MET A 516 -19.30 0.98 7.25
C MET A 516 -19.77 2.03 6.24
N SER A 517 -18.85 2.89 5.80
CA SER A 517 -19.07 3.88 4.75
C SER A 517 -17.80 4.01 3.91
N VAL A 518 -17.86 3.53 2.66
CA VAL A 518 -16.74 3.63 1.73
C VAL A 518 -16.91 4.91 0.90
N PRO A 519 -15.90 5.78 0.81
CA PRO A 519 -15.93 6.96 -0.04
C PRO A 519 -16.32 6.64 -1.49
N GLU A 520 -17.08 7.54 -2.12
CA GLU A 520 -17.55 7.40 -3.49
C GLU A 520 -16.54 7.97 -4.49
N VAL A 521 -16.62 7.49 -5.74
CA VAL A 521 -15.77 8.02 -6.81
C VAL A 521 -16.05 9.51 -7.01
N GLY A 522 -14.99 10.32 -6.94
CA GLY A 522 -15.07 11.77 -7.02
C GLY A 522 -14.99 12.49 -5.68
N ASP A 523 -15.19 11.78 -4.56
CA ASP A 523 -15.07 12.38 -3.22
C ASP A 523 -13.63 12.83 -2.95
N GLN A 524 -13.51 13.95 -2.22
CA GLN A 524 -12.24 14.38 -1.65
C GLN A 524 -12.05 13.71 -0.29
N VAL A 525 -10.85 13.18 -0.07
CA VAL A 525 -10.46 12.48 1.16
C VAL A 525 -9.12 13.02 1.65
N ILE A 526 -8.84 12.82 2.95
CA ILE A 526 -7.49 12.97 3.48
C ILE A 526 -6.83 11.60 3.55
N VAL A 527 -5.63 11.51 3.00
CA VAL A 527 -4.74 10.35 3.07
C VAL A 527 -3.67 10.62 4.11
N ASN A 528 -3.36 9.61 4.92
CA ASN A 528 -2.22 9.61 5.83
C ASN A 528 -1.39 8.35 5.58
N PHE A 529 -0.21 8.28 6.19
CA PHE A 529 0.82 7.30 5.87
C PHE A 529 1.19 6.52 7.14
N VAL A 530 1.02 5.19 7.10
CA VAL A 530 1.34 4.36 8.28
C VAL A 530 2.85 4.42 8.55
N HIS A 531 3.23 4.80 9.77
CA HIS A 531 4.63 5.09 10.15
C HIS A 531 5.26 6.26 9.36
N LEU A 532 4.45 7.20 8.84
CA LEU A 532 4.91 8.30 7.99
C LEU A 532 5.65 7.84 6.72
N HIS A 533 5.42 6.58 6.29
CA HIS A 533 6.11 5.99 5.16
C HIS A 533 5.34 6.26 3.86
N PRO A 534 5.94 6.90 2.84
CA PRO A 534 5.21 7.34 1.63
C PRO A 534 4.56 6.18 0.85
N ASP A 535 5.15 4.99 0.90
CA ASP A 535 4.59 3.79 0.26
C ASP A 535 3.44 3.13 1.05
N ARG A 536 3.03 3.68 2.20
CA ARG A 536 1.97 3.11 3.07
C ARG A 536 0.75 4.02 3.26
N PRO A 537 0.14 4.53 2.18
CA PRO A 537 -1.04 5.39 2.29
C PRO A 537 -2.28 4.63 2.80
N PHE A 538 -3.13 5.34 3.52
CA PHE A 538 -4.49 4.95 3.89
C PHE A 538 -5.38 6.20 3.98
N VAL A 539 -6.67 6.06 3.71
CA VAL A 539 -7.64 7.14 3.84
C VAL A 539 -8.02 7.32 5.30
N MET A 540 -7.86 8.52 5.85
CA MET A 540 -8.33 8.88 7.20
C MET A 540 -9.83 9.17 7.24
N GLY A 541 -10.38 9.78 6.18
CA GLY A 541 -11.79 10.14 6.10
C GLY A 541 -12.10 11.05 4.91
N GLY A 542 -13.39 11.25 4.64
CA GLY A 542 -13.87 12.22 3.66
C GLY A 542 -13.70 13.65 4.15
N MET A 543 -13.40 14.57 3.23
CA MET A 543 -13.30 15.99 3.51
C MET A 543 -14.25 16.78 2.63
N PHE A 544 -15.12 17.57 3.26
CA PHE A 544 -16.00 18.47 2.53
C PHE A 544 -15.21 19.67 1.98
N HIS A 545 -15.53 20.07 0.75
CA HIS A 545 -15.08 21.33 0.15
C HIS A 545 -16.29 22.17 -0.26
N GLY A 546 -16.07 23.42 -0.67
CA GLY A 546 -17.15 24.41 -0.92
C GLY A 546 -18.18 24.08 -2.01
N LYS A 547 -18.11 22.92 -2.68
CA LYS A 547 -19.17 22.45 -3.60
C LYS A 547 -20.05 21.34 -3.01
N VAL A 548 -19.56 20.64 -2.00
CA VAL A 548 -20.24 19.46 -1.40
C VAL A 548 -20.55 19.65 0.09
N GLY A 549 -19.83 20.54 0.76
CA GLY A 549 -20.06 20.89 2.15
C GLY A 549 -21.13 21.97 2.30
N ALA A 550 -22.09 21.72 3.19
CA ALA A 550 -22.96 22.73 3.78
C ALA A 550 -22.93 22.55 5.29
N GLY A 551 -22.96 23.65 6.06
CA GLY A 551 -23.06 23.58 7.52
C GLY A 551 -24.40 23.00 7.98
N GLY A 552 -24.58 22.82 9.30
CA GLY A 552 -25.83 22.32 9.89
C GLY A 552 -27.02 23.30 9.86
N GLY A 553 -27.12 24.15 8.83
CA GLY A 553 -28.14 25.20 8.73
C GLY A 553 -27.98 26.33 9.75
N GLU A 554 -29.04 27.13 9.93
CA GLU A 554 -29.06 28.23 10.90
C GLU A 554 -28.83 27.70 12.33
N GLY A 555 -27.87 28.31 13.03
CA GLY A 555 -27.48 27.89 14.39
C GLY A 555 -26.83 26.52 14.49
N ASN A 556 -26.44 25.89 13.37
CA ASN A 556 -25.91 24.52 13.33
C ASN A 556 -26.88 23.49 13.96
N ASN A 557 -28.18 23.68 13.72
CA ASN A 557 -29.24 22.88 14.32
C ASN A 557 -29.49 21.54 13.62
N VAL A 558 -28.96 21.34 12.42
CA VAL A 558 -29.21 20.14 11.60
C VAL A 558 -27.99 19.23 11.62
N MET A 559 -28.21 17.96 11.95
CA MET A 559 -27.25 16.87 11.79
C MET A 559 -27.91 15.75 11.02
N SER A 560 -27.21 15.12 10.08
CA SER A 560 -27.78 14.03 9.29
C SER A 560 -26.77 12.96 8.90
N PHE A 561 -27.31 11.76 8.68
CA PHE A 561 -26.66 10.69 7.93
C PHE A 561 -27.44 10.51 6.64
N SER A 562 -26.85 10.86 5.51
CA SER A 562 -27.52 10.85 4.21
C SER A 562 -26.75 9.96 3.25
N GLY A 563 -27.44 9.00 2.63
CA GLY A 563 -26.88 8.12 1.62
C GLY A 563 -27.02 8.69 0.20
N ARG A 564 -26.28 8.11 -0.75
CA ARG A 564 -26.31 8.50 -2.18
C ARG A 564 -27.71 8.49 -2.82
N SER A 565 -28.60 7.63 -2.34
CA SER A 565 -29.98 7.53 -2.84
C SER A 565 -30.91 8.65 -2.34
N GLY A 566 -30.46 9.46 -1.38
CA GLY A 566 -31.30 10.44 -0.69
C GLY A 566 -32.06 9.88 0.51
N ALA A 567 -31.87 8.61 0.87
CA ALA A 567 -32.32 8.11 2.18
C ALA A 567 -31.52 8.78 3.31
N GLU A 568 -32.20 9.20 4.37
CA GLU A 568 -31.60 9.97 5.45
C GLU A 568 -32.13 9.65 6.85
N LEU A 569 -31.26 9.79 7.84
CA LEU A 569 -31.61 9.98 9.24
C LEU A 569 -31.19 11.40 9.63
N LYS A 570 -32.14 12.24 10.04
CA LYS A 570 -31.94 13.67 10.29
C LYS A 570 -32.41 14.06 11.69
N PHE A 571 -31.61 14.88 12.35
CA PHE A 571 -31.88 15.48 13.65
C PHE A 571 -31.96 17.01 13.50
N HIS A 572 -32.97 17.63 14.10
CA HIS A 572 -33.12 19.08 14.12
C HIS A 572 -33.17 19.59 15.56
N ASN A 573 -32.01 19.95 16.10
CA ASN A 573 -31.79 20.33 17.50
C ASN A 573 -32.64 21.55 17.92
N GLY A 574 -32.82 22.53 17.03
CA GLY A 574 -33.64 23.70 17.33
C GLY A 574 -35.13 23.38 17.54
N ALA A 575 -35.60 22.27 16.98
CA ALA A 575 -36.99 21.81 17.13
C ALA A 575 -37.10 20.61 18.09
N GLY A 576 -35.98 19.98 18.47
CA GLY A 576 -35.97 18.72 19.20
C GLY A 576 -36.50 17.53 18.38
N SER A 577 -36.53 17.63 17.05
CA SER A 577 -37.19 16.65 16.17
C SER A 577 -36.20 15.70 15.49
N MET A 578 -36.70 14.52 15.08
CA MET A 578 -35.94 13.49 14.37
C MET A 578 -36.79 12.91 13.22
N ASN A 579 -36.16 12.64 12.08
CA ASN A 579 -36.80 12.07 10.90
C ASN A 579 -35.93 10.97 10.28
N LEU A 580 -36.51 9.79 10.06
CA LEU A 580 -35.94 8.74 9.21
C LEU A 580 -36.77 8.69 7.94
N GLN A 581 -36.14 8.83 6.77
CA GLN A 581 -36.82 8.92 5.49
C GLN A 581 -36.08 8.12 4.41
N ASP A 582 -36.85 7.43 3.58
CA ASP A 582 -36.33 6.80 2.35
C ASP A 582 -36.51 7.70 1.12
N GLN A 583 -35.92 7.30 -0.01
CA GLN A 583 -36.07 8.01 -1.28
C GLN A 583 -37.51 7.98 -1.83
N GLY A 584 -38.36 7.05 -1.38
CA GLY A 584 -39.74 6.85 -1.83
C GLY A 584 -40.77 7.73 -1.11
N GLY A 585 -40.38 8.36 0.00
CA GLY A 585 -41.21 9.23 0.83
C GLY A 585 -41.82 8.54 2.06
N ALA A 586 -41.52 7.26 2.30
CA ALA A 586 -41.85 6.62 3.56
C ALA A 586 -40.99 7.23 4.69
N ASN A 587 -41.60 7.50 5.84
CA ASN A 587 -40.89 8.15 6.94
C ASN A 587 -41.40 7.76 8.33
N MET A 588 -40.51 7.92 9.31
CA MET A 588 -40.81 7.92 10.74
C MET A 588 -40.34 9.25 11.32
N HIS A 589 -41.29 10.04 11.82
CA HIS A 589 -41.02 11.38 12.32
C HIS A 589 -41.43 11.54 13.78
N PHE A 590 -40.53 12.09 14.58
CA PHE A 590 -40.76 12.55 15.94
C PHE A 590 -40.63 14.06 15.95
N ASP A 591 -41.66 14.77 16.37
CA ASP A 591 -41.76 16.23 16.17
C ASP A 591 -41.08 17.08 17.26
N GLY A 592 -40.62 16.45 18.35
CA GLY A 592 -40.02 17.12 19.51
C GLY A 592 -41.03 17.61 20.56
N ALA A 593 -42.32 17.65 20.25
CA ALA A 593 -43.41 17.94 21.19
C ALA A 593 -43.98 16.67 21.85
N GLY A 594 -43.43 15.50 21.49
CA GLY A 594 -43.84 14.19 22.00
C GLY A 594 -44.77 13.44 21.06
N ASN A 595 -45.03 13.94 19.85
CA ASN A 595 -45.81 13.23 18.84
C ASN A 595 -44.89 12.39 17.94
N ALA A 596 -45.43 11.28 17.44
CA ALA A 596 -44.75 10.40 16.50
C ALA A 596 -45.69 10.02 15.35
N THR A 597 -45.17 10.00 14.12
CA THR A 597 -45.91 9.58 12.93
C THR A 597 -45.11 8.58 12.10
N THR A 598 -45.77 7.56 11.57
CA THR A 598 -45.22 6.60 10.62
C THR A 598 -46.04 6.65 9.33
N ASN A 599 -45.42 7.10 8.25
CA ASN A 599 -46.09 7.33 6.97
C ASN A 599 -45.53 6.40 5.90
N ALA A 600 -46.42 5.81 5.11
CA ALA A 600 -46.06 5.05 3.92
C ALA A 600 -46.85 5.60 2.72
N LYS A 601 -46.16 5.79 1.59
CA LYS A 601 -46.78 6.37 0.38
C LYS A 601 -47.68 5.40 -0.38
N THR A 602 -47.36 4.10 -0.34
CA THR A 602 -48.04 3.08 -1.16
C THR A 602 -48.85 2.10 -0.31
N ALA A 603 -48.22 1.45 0.68
CA ALA A 603 -48.87 0.46 1.52
C ALA A 603 -48.23 0.44 2.92
N HIS A 604 -49.04 0.20 3.95
CA HIS A 604 -48.59 0.06 5.33
C HIS A 604 -49.06 -1.29 5.90
N SER A 605 -48.13 -2.21 6.15
CA SER A 605 -48.40 -3.55 6.66
C SER A 605 -47.78 -3.76 8.04
N VAL A 606 -48.54 -4.33 8.96
CA VAL A 606 -48.07 -4.71 10.31
C VAL A 606 -48.31 -6.20 10.51
N ASN A 607 -47.25 -6.96 10.77
CA ASN A 607 -47.32 -8.40 11.03
C ASN A 607 -46.80 -8.69 12.44
N ALA A 608 -47.57 -9.42 13.24
CA ALA A 608 -47.19 -9.82 14.60
C ALA A 608 -47.33 -11.35 14.77
N GLY A 609 -46.29 -12.00 15.28
CA GLY A 609 -46.26 -13.47 15.40
C GLY A 609 -47.03 -14.04 16.59
N SER A 610 -47.36 -13.23 17.59
CA SER A 610 -48.02 -13.72 18.81
C SER A 610 -49.18 -12.85 19.27
N ASN A 611 -48.99 -11.53 19.33
CA ASN A 611 -50.03 -10.59 19.74
C ASN A 611 -49.78 -9.21 19.13
N SER A 612 -50.84 -8.51 18.74
CA SER A 612 -50.82 -7.12 18.34
C SER A 612 -51.87 -6.35 19.15
N SER A 613 -51.47 -5.24 19.79
CA SER A 613 -52.40 -4.44 20.58
C SER A 613 -52.19 -2.93 20.41
N ILE A 614 -53.30 -2.19 20.42
CA ILE A 614 -53.32 -0.73 20.46
C ILE A 614 -53.96 -0.32 21.79
N ASN A 615 -53.21 0.44 22.59
CA ASN A 615 -53.55 0.79 23.97
C ASN A 615 -53.56 2.32 24.14
N VAL A 616 -54.67 2.88 24.64
CA VAL A 616 -54.80 4.33 24.88
C VAL A 616 -55.10 4.61 26.35
N GLY A 617 -54.45 5.63 26.92
CA GLY A 617 -54.68 6.09 28.30
C GLY A 617 -54.11 5.21 29.41
N GLY A 618 -53.24 4.24 29.08
CA GLY A 618 -52.53 3.43 30.06
C GLY A 618 -51.53 4.24 30.89
N LYS A 619 -51.34 3.88 32.16
CA LYS A 619 -50.32 4.45 33.06
C LYS A 619 -49.41 3.31 33.54
N LYS A 620 -48.24 3.65 34.09
CA LYS A 620 -47.37 2.67 34.77
C LYS A 620 -48.20 1.93 35.82
N ASN A 621 -48.36 0.60 35.65
CA ASN A 621 -49.16 -0.30 36.50
C ASN A 621 -50.70 -0.14 36.44
N ALA A 622 -51.27 0.44 35.37
CA ALA A 622 -52.72 0.49 35.18
C ALA A 622 -53.11 0.00 33.77
N PRO A 623 -54.26 -0.71 33.62
CA PRO A 623 -54.74 -1.13 32.31
C PRO A 623 -55.08 0.08 31.43
N PRO A 624 -55.06 -0.07 30.09
CA PRO A 624 -55.48 0.98 29.18
C PRO A 624 -56.96 1.33 29.37
N GLN A 625 -57.31 2.57 29.02
CA GLN A 625 -58.70 3.01 28.96
C GLN A 625 -59.42 2.50 27.71
N SER A 626 -58.65 2.25 26.64
CA SER A 626 -59.13 1.65 25.40
C SER A 626 -58.10 0.67 24.85
N LEU A 627 -58.57 -0.53 24.50
CA LEU A 627 -57.77 -1.64 23.98
C LEU A 627 -58.37 -2.15 22.67
N PHE A 628 -57.52 -2.34 21.67
CA PHE A 628 -57.76 -3.23 20.54
C PHE A 628 -56.67 -4.31 20.56
N ASN A 629 -57.04 -5.58 20.72
CA ASN A 629 -56.12 -6.70 20.84
C ASN A 629 -56.42 -7.79 19.81
N MET A 630 -55.38 -8.35 19.21
CA MET A 630 -55.43 -9.50 18.30
C MET A 630 -54.35 -10.50 18.69
N ASP A 631 -54.70 -11.77 18.87
CA ASP A 631 -53.75 -12.82 19.29
C ASP A 631 -53.58 -13.95 18.25
N ALA A 632 -52.57 -14.79 18.47
CA ALA A 632 -52.26 -15.93 17.61
C ALA A 632 -53.28 -17.08 17.69
N ALA A 633 -54.22 -17.06 18.64
CA ALA A 633 -55.35 -18.00 18.69
C ALA A 633 -56.54 -17.54 17.83
N GLY A 634 -56.43 -16.36 17.20
CA GLY A 634 -57.47 -15.77 16.37
C GLY A 634 -58.49 -14.94 17.15
N ASN A 635 -58.24 -14.64 18.43
CA ASN A 635 -59.13 -13.78 19.20
C ASN A 635 -58.92 -12.32 18.84
N ILE A 636 -60.02 -11.59 18.70
CA ILE A 636 -60.05 -10.13 18.52
C ILE A 636 -60.87 -9.51 19.65
N THR A 637 -60.24 -8.65 20.44
CA THR A 637 -60.87 -8.02 21.61
C THR A 637 -60.87 -6.50 21.46
N LEU A 638 -62.05 -5.89 21.55
CA LEU A 638 -62.25 -4.46 21.72
C LEU A 638 -62.78 -4.22 23.15
N ASP A 639 -61.99 -3.56 24.00
CA ASP A 639 -62.37 -3.24 25.39
C ASP A 639 -62.25 -1.73 25.64
N GLY A 640 -63.38 -1.08 25.90
CA GLY A 640 -63.47 0.33 26.27
C GLY A 640 -64.10 0.50 27.64
N LYS A 641 -63.47 1.27 28.53
CA LYS A 641 -63.97 1.45 29.91
C LYS A 641 -65.23 2.30 30.04
N THR A 642 -65.59 3.03 28.98
CA THR A 642 -66.79 3.89 28.93
C THR A 642 -67.77 3.42 27.87
N SER A 643 -67.34 3.30 26.61
CA SER A 643 -68.19 2.91 25.49
C SER A 643 -67.38 2.42 24.29
N ILE A 644 -67.98 1.57 23.45
CA ILE A 644 -67.52 1.23 22.10
C ILE A 644 -68.64 1.62 21.12
N THR A 645 -68.32 2.39 20.09
CA THR A 645 -69.31 2.89 19.11
C THR A 645 -68.89 2.52 17.69
N PHE A 646 -69.79 1.84 16.98
CA PHE A 646 -69.69 1.61 15.54
C PHE A 646 -70.71 2.52 14.85
N GLN A 647 -70.27 3.49 14.04
CA GLN A 647 -71.14 4.54 13.50
C GLN A 647 -70.79 4.92 12.07
N VAL A 648 -71.81 5.10 11.24
CA VAL A 648 -71.74 5.73 9.90
C VAL A 648 -72.88 6.74 9.79
N GLY A 649 -72.55 8.03 9.65
CA GLY A 649 -73.56 9.09 9.67
C GLY A 649 -74.41 9.05 10.95
N GLY A 650 -75.73 8.96 10.80
CA GLY A 650 -76.68 8.87 11.92
C GLY A 650 -77.02 7.43 12.39
N ASN A 651 -76.50 6.39 11.73
CA ASN A 651 -76.74 4.99 12.09
C ASN A 651 -75.61 4.49 12.99
N LYS A 652 -75.94 3.86 14.14
CA LYS A 652 -74.93 3.43 15.12
C LYS A 652 -75.33 2.22 15.96
N ILE A 653 -74.32 1.50 16.43
CA ILE A 653 -74.39 0.51 17.51
C ILE A 653 -73.46 1.00 18.64
N VAL A 654 -73.98 1.11 19.85
CA VAL A 654 -73.23 1.55 21.04
C VAL A 654 -73.27 0.46 22.10
N ILE A 655 -72.10 0.03 22.56
CA ILE A 655 -71.92 -0.82 23.73
C ILE A 655 -71.40 0.08 24.85
N ASP A 656 -72.14 0.20 25.94
CA ASP A 656 -71.74 0.96 27.13
C ASP A 656 -72.12 0.23 28.42
N LYS A 657 -71.96 0.88 29.58
CA LYS A 657 -72.28 0.29 30.88
C LYS A 657 -73.78 0.04 31.11
N LYS A 658 -74.66 0.63 30.31
CA LYS A 658 -76.12 0.47 30.39
C LYS A 658 -76.61 -0.69 29.50
N GLY A 659 -75.85 -1.05 28.47
CA GLY A 659 -76.13 -2.20 27.61
C GLY A 659 -75.68 -1.99 26.17
N ILE A 660 -76.36 -2.67 25.24
CA ILE A 660 -76.14 -2.56 23.80
C ILE A 660 -77.36 -1.87 23.18
N THR A 661 -77.14 -0.76 22.47
CA THR A 661 -78.20 -0.02 21.79
C THR A 661 -77.90 0.14 20.30
N GLY A 662 -78.89 -0.11 19.46
CA GLY A 662 -78.85 0.15 18.02
C GLY A 662 -79.78 1.31 17.67
N THR A 663 -79.34 2.22 16.82
CA THR A 663 -80.18 3.30 16.28
C THR A 663 -79.95 3.40 14.78
N VAL A 664 -81.03 3.38 14.01
CA VAL A 664 -81.02 3.61 12.57
C VAL A 664 -81.93 4.80 12.30
N THR A 665 -81.34 5.88 11.79
CA THR A 665 -82.06 7.12 11.43
C THR A 665 -82.59 7.05 10.01
N ASN A 666 -81.89 6.36 9.10
CA ASN A 666 -82.32 6.09 7.73
C ASN A 666 -81.98 4.64 7.35
N GLY A 667 -82.95 3.92 6.77
CA GLY A 667 -82.83 2.52 6.36
C GLY A 667 -83.55 1.55 7.33
N ASN A 668 -83.12 0.29 7.33
CA ASN A 668 -83.67 -0.78 8.17
C ASN A 668 -82.56 -1.54 8.91
N ILE A 669 -82.92 -2.20 10.01
CA ILE A 669 -82.10 -3.27 10.62
C ILE A 669 -82.66 -4.59 10.10
N SER A 670 -81.85 -5.37 9.39
CA SER A 670 -82.27 -6.66 8.83
C SER A 670 -81.39 -7.77 9.36
N PHE A 671 -82.01 -8.82 9.93
CA PHE A 671 -81.36 -10.06 10.31
C PHE A 671 -81.96 -11.18 9.47
N ASP A 672 -81.15 -11.87 8.67
CA ASP A 672 -81.57 -12.97 7.81
C ASP A 672 -80.78 -14.24 8.17
N ALA A 673 -81.49 -15.26 8.64
CA ALA A 673 -80.92 -16.58 8.96
C ALA A 673 -81.29 -17.56 7.85
N THR A 674 -80.47 -17.59 6.78
CA THR A 674 -80.76 -18.34 5.55
C THR A 674 -80.75 -19.87 5.72
N ALA A 675 -80.21 -20.37 6.84
CA ALA A 675 -80.27 -21.77 7.25
C ALA A 675 -80.19 -21.86 8.78
N GLY A 676 -80.86 -22.87 9.35
CA GLY A 676 -80.91 -23.08 10.80
C GLY A 676 -82.02 -22.29 11.49
N THR A 677 -81.89 -22.11 12.79
CA THR A 677 -82.86 -21.42 13.65
C THR A 677 -82.33 -20.05 14.08
N PHE A 678 -83.16 -19.02 13.98
CA PHE A 678 -82.93 -17.75 14.64
C PHE A 678 -83.72 -17.69 15.96
N THR A 679 -83.03 -17.42 17.07
CA THR A 679 -83.64 -17.40 18.40
C THR A 679 -83.35 -16.06 19.06
N ILE A 680 -84.41 -15.36 19.49
CA ILE A 680 -84.32 -14.22 20.40
C ILE A 680 -84.91 -14.67 21.74
N HIS A 681 -84.17 -14.45 22.82
CA HIS A 681 -84.56 -14.90 24.15
C HIS A 681 -84.19 -13.83 25.18
N SER A 682 -85.08 -13.58 26.14
CA SER A 682 -84.86 -12.74 27.32
C SER A 682 -85.33 -13.49 28.55
N ASN A 683 -84.53 -13.50 29.61
CA ASN A 683 -84.96 -13.98 30.93
C ASN A 683 -85.89 -12.97 31.62
N GLY A 684 -85.80 -11.70 31.24
CA GLY A 684 -86.69 -10.64 31.70
C GLY A 684 -87.78 -10.36 30.66
N ASN A 685 -88.36 -9.16 30.72
CA ASN A 685 -89.32 -8.72 29.72
C ASN A 685 -88.66 -8.62 28.33
N MET A 686 -89.44 -8.97 27.31
CA MET A 686 -89.14 -8.71 25.91
C MET A 686 -90.24 -7.80 25.37
N ASP A 687 -89.88 -6.57 25.03
CA ASP A 687 -90.80 -5.60 24.44
C ASP A 687 -90.52 -5.46 22.94
N ILE A 688 -91.54 -5.74 22.12
CA ILE A 688 -91.51 -5.51 20.68
C ILE A 688 -92.53 -4.41 20.39
N LYS A 689 -92.06 -3.26 19.92
CA LYS A 689 -92.89 -2.09 19.60
C LYS A 689 -92.56 -1.58 18.20
N THR A 690 -93.61 -1.23 17.47
CA THR A 690 -93.56 -0.48 16.21
C THR A 690 -94.58 0.64 16.29
N ASP A 691 -94.29 1.79 15.69
CA ASP A 691 -95.27 2.87 15.53
C ASP A 691 -96.09 2.72 14.22
N ALA A 692 -95.78 1.69 13.42
CA ALA A 692 -96.46 1.29 12.19
C ALA A 692 -96.84 -0.21 12.27
N ASP A 693 -96.81 -0.94 11.15
CA ASP A 693 -97.20 -2.35 11.11
C ASP A 693 -96.14 -3.29 11.69
N LEU A 694 -96.59 -4.34 12.40
CA LEU A 694 -95.77 -5.50 12.79
C LEU A 694 -96.21 -6.70 11.96
N ALA A 695 -95.36 -7.15 11.03
CA ALA A 695 -95.60 -8.34 10.21
C ALA A 695 -94.79 -9.55 10.71
N VAL A 696 -95.47 -10.68 10.93
CA VAL A 696 -94.85 -11.97 11.25
C VAL A 696 -95.32 -12.98 10.20
N ASP A 697 -94.50 -13.21 9.17
CA ASP A 697 -94.78 -14.16 8.09
C ASP A 697 -94.03 -15.47 8.32
N SER A 698 -94.74 -16.59 8.25
CA SER A 698 -94.18 -17.92 8.42
C SER A 698 -95.09 -18.97 7.77
N LYS A 699 -94.51 -20.11 7.38
CA LYS A 699 -95.31 -21.28 6.96
C LYS A 699 -96.15 -21.85 8.12
N SER A 700 -95.67 -21.71 9.36
CA SER A 700 -96.37 -22.11 10.58
C SER A 700 -95.89 -21.28 11.77
N SER A 701 -96.82 -20.75 12.57
CA SER A 701 -96.54 -19.98 13.78
C SER A 701 -97.08 -20.68 15.03
N LYS A 702 -96.35 -20.59 16.15
CA LYS A 702 -96.77 -21.16 17.46
C LYS A 702 -96.45 -20.17 18.58
N ILE A 703 -97.48 -19.77 19.34
CA ILE A 703 -97.34 -18.93 20.54
C ILE A 703 -97.75 -19.78 21.75
N ASN A 704 -96.85 -19.95 22.72
CA ASN A 704 -97.12 -20.71 23.94
C ASN A 704 -96.93 -19.81 25.15
N SER A 705 -97.93 -19.71 26.01
CA SER A 705 -97.84 -19.04 27.31
C SER A 705 -98.32 -19.98 28.41
N SER A 706 -97.59 -20.03 29.52
CA SER A 706 -98.02 -20.73 30.74
C SER A 706 -98.99 -19.91 31.59
N GLY A 707 -99.10 -18.61 31.30
CA GLY A 707 -100.06 -17.68 31.91
C GLY A 707 -101.09 -17.16 30.90
N PRO A 708 -101.91 -16.16 31.28
CA PRO A 708 -102.87 -15.56 30.37
C PRO A 708 -102.16 -14.91 29.18
N THR A 709 -102.66 -15.20 27.98
CA THR A 709 -102.26 -14.50 26.75
C THR A 709 -103.31 -13.47 26.44
N ASN A 710 -102.95 -12.18 26.51
CA ASN A 710 -103.86 -11.09 26.21
C ASN A 710 -103.57 -10.57 24.80
N ILE A 711 -104.57 -10.65 23.93
CA ILE A 711 -104.55 -10.05 22.59
C ILE A 711 -105.63 -8.97 22.59
N THR A 712 -105.22 -7.72 22.40
CA THR A 712 -106.14 -6.57 22.39
C THR A 712 -105.97 -5.79 21.10
N GLY A 713 -107.09 -5.53 20.41
CA GLY A 713 -107.14 -4.83 19.14
C GLY A 713 -108.59 -4.43 18.82
N ALA A 714 -108.78 -3.50 17.88
CA ALA A 714 -110.11 -3.11 17.42
C ALA A 714 -110.83 -4.28 16.73
N ASP A 715 -110.09 -5.02 15.88
CA ASP A 715 -110.52 -6.27 15.25
C ASP A 715 -109.49 -7.36 15.54
N VAL A 716 -109.95 -8.50 16.07
CA VAL A 716 -109.12 -9.68 16.34
C VAL A 716 -109.81 -10.90 15.72
N GLU A 717 -109.24 -11.44 14.65
CA GLU A 717 -109.75 -12.65 13.99
C GLU A 717 -108.89 -13.86 14.35
N ILE A 718 -109.50 -14.90 14.91
CA ILE A 718 -108.82 -16.15 15.31
C ILE A 718 -109.51 -17.31 14.59
N ASN A 719 -108.74 -18.19 13.93
CA ASN A 719 -109.23 -19.37 13.19
C ASN A 719 -110.21 -19.08 12.04
N LYS A 720 -110.06 -17.96 11.35
CA LYS A 720 -110.78 -17.68 10.10
C LYS A 720 -109.97 -18.23 8.93
N GLY A 721 -110.35 -19.43 8.47
CA GLY A 721 -109.91 -20.01 7.21
C GLY A 721 -110.99 -19.85 6.16
#